data_AF-A0A316GG37-F1
#
_entry.id   AF-A0A316GG37-F1
#
_cell.length_a   1.000
_cell.length_b   1.000
_cell.length_c   1.000
_cell.angle_alpha   90.00
_cell.angle_beta   90.00
_cell.angle_gamma   90.00
#
_symmetry.space_group_name_H-M   'P 1'
#
loop_
_entity.id
_entity.type
_entity.pdbx_description
1 polymer ?
#
loop_
_entity_poly.entity_id
_entity_poly.type
_entity_poly.pdbx_seq_one_letter_code
_entity_poly.pdbx_strand_id
1 'polypeptide(L)'
;MLFGVLPLLFAALGLSFLLGGDDTPPPEDSDELTLTDDDDVLRLEDTTATTINTLGGNDTVTSFAPQDVVIRLGEGDDYADLQGGGNATIFGRDGNDTITMTGEGSLLAYLGMGDDVVGGFEGTVEAYGGGGHDTMNGGAGDDTLVGGTGNDAISGGFGNDSLDGGFGDDEIFGDDGEDTLIGGQGNDTLNGGFDNDVLFGGTGNDSLDGGFGDDRLDGGAGDDTLVGGGGVGNDTLLGGDGNDSIQDLTGNDLLIGGAGDDTMSTDGYGDTILGYGGNDLIFANLENSQSSGGMYVDGGAGDDRITGGNGDDTLLGGGDNDTILGGLGDDSIEGGDGDDRIEGQDGDDLLLGGNGNDRLLGGDGQDTLEGHLGNDTLSGDAGDDLLIDFNGNDMLMGGDGNDTIETDGRGDTIFGGAGNDLIYAVTSFSAGTLGSVIDGGDGDDTIFGDMNATITGGAGADDITLLTTFGSIANPAVITDFDPAMDRLTLDTQTGTASAITPWLDLRAAANGTDVEVLLDGEVHVLLRDVALTDALRAQVGLSVDPIPGTDGNDTLSGLGTDTLIGGAGNDLLIGQATGNTVELSVTAPGVLLGGDGDDTLIGGPGDILTGGEGADSFEVVSTSGASGPTVIMDFDNANDQLTVTYFVAEGEDASLYEGSLRQNGDTLEVLVNNQVVAQLPGITGNIGWGLTVVVDNASSEPVPLIGTDGADTLTGTGSDTVIGGAGDDVLIGQMTGSTTALAVTTPGILQGGDGNDTLIGGPGDLLTGGDGADLFEVHSTTGGIGPTVITDFDNANDQLNVTYYIGEGEDAGLYEGSLRQNGDTLEVLVNNQVVVQLPGITGPVGWGLTVAPDGATSGIVGGTDGNDTLIGLGAETLLGGAGDDVIYSYAPDGEGRNDGPALMQGEAGDDVLFGKLGDTMIGGLGSDQFEVLLPLGRPDTDEPAVITDFDPEADTLMITIEVGQDMGGVFPYEIEQRDSANGLEVVVDGRVVVVVLNVTLGDGIDVGFGEASFGPA
;
A
#
# COMPACT_ATOMS: atom_id res chain seq x y z
N MET A 1 -28.62 -34.85 -0.09
CA MET A 1 -29.82 -34.88 0.80
C MET A 1 -31.07 -35.35 0.03
N LEU A 2 -31.46 -36.62 0.24
CA LEU A 2 -32.83 -37.16 0.35
C LEU A 2 -33.96 -36.65 -0.58
N PHE A 3 -34.05 -37.14 -1.82
CA PHE A 3 -35.33 -37.38 -2.52
C PHE A 3 -35.14 -38.47 -3.59
N GLY A 4 -35.64 -39.68 -3.36
CA GLY A 4 -35.56 -40.75 -4.37
C GLY A 4 -35.71 -42.19 -3.87
N VAL A 5 -36.50 -42.45 -2.82
CA VAL A 5 -36.79 -43.85 -2.44
C VAL A 5 -38.29 -44.02 -2.30
N LEU A 6 -38.95 -44.35 -3.42
CA LEU A 6 -40.24 -45.05 -3.49
C LEU A 6 -40.41 -45.53 -4.95
N PRO A 7 -40.01 -46.78 -5.25
CA PRO A 7 -40.98 -47.87 -5.12
C PRO A 7 -40.39 -49.22 -4.65
N LEU A 8 -39.54 -49.27 -3.63
CA LEU A 8 -39.21 -50.53 -2.93
C LEU A 8 -40.31 -50.89 -1.91
N LEU A 9 -41.50 -51.27 -2.40
CA LEU A 9 -42.53 -51.90 -1.57
C LEU A 9 -43.36 -52.93 -2.35
N PHE A 10 -42.73 -53.81 -3.13
CA PHE A 10 -43.40 -55.00 -3.66
C PHE A 10 -42.64 -56.34 -3.55
N ALA A 11 -41.35 -56.36 -3.17
CA ALA A 11 -40.57 -57.60 -3.10
C ALA A 11 -40.67 -58.40 -1.76
N ALA A 12 -41.46 -57.96 -0.77
CA ALA A 12 -41.51 -58.61 0.55
C ALA A 12 -42.79 -59.42 0.85
N LEU A 13 -43.62 -59.71 -0.16
CA LEU A 13 -44.80 -60.58 -0.01
C LEU A 13 -44.77 -61.78 -0.98
N GLY A 14 -43.62 -62.45 -1.04
CA GLY A 14 -43.58 -63.86 -1.36
C GLY A 14 -44.24 -64.66 -0.23
N LEU A 15 -45.58 -64.80 -0.24
CA LEU A 15 -46.25 -65.92 0.41
C LEU A 15 -47.70 -66.14 -0.07
N SER A 16 -47.88 -67.29 -0.73
CA SER A 16 -49.08 -68.14 -0.79
C SER A 16 -50.26 -67.68 -1.65
N PHE A 17 -50.27 -68.10 -2.92
CA PHE A 17 -51.51 -68.51 -3.58
C PHE A 17 -51.27 -69.65 -4.58
N LEU A 18 -50.89 -70.83 -4.09
CA LEU A 18 -51.18 -72.07 -4.81
C LEU A 18 -51.20 -73.24 -3.83
N LEU A 19 -52.41 -73.67 -3.43
CA LEU A 19 -52.75 -75.04 -3.04
C LEU A 19 -54.25 -75.09 -2.71
N GLY A 20 -55.04 -75.67 -3.61
CA GLY A 20 -56.45 -75.95 -3.37
C GLY A 20 -57.17 -76.34 -4.66
N GLY A 21 -57.03 -77.60 -5.05
CA GLY A 21 -57.45 -78.11 -6.35
C GLY A 21 -58.96 -78.01 -6.66
N ASP A 22 -59.22 -77.86 -7.94
CA ASP A 22 -60.40 -78.37 -8.62
C ASP A 22 -59.95 -78.83 -10.02
N ASP A 23 -60.00 -80.14 -10.25
CA ASP A 23 -59.74 -80.81 -11.53
C ASP A 23 -60.90 -80.52 -12.50
N THR A 24 -61.01 -79.27 -12.95
CA THR A 24 -61.68 -78.93 -14.20
C THR A 24 -60.86 -77.86 -14.90
N PRO A 25 -60.35 -78.10 -16.13
CA PRO A 25 -59.69 -77.05 -16.88
C PRO A 25 -60.71 -75.91 -17.06
N PRO A 26 -60.30 -74.63 -16.91
CA PRO A 26 -61.13 -73.54 -17.38
C PRO A 26 -61.44 -73.78 -18.87
N PRO A 27 -62.51 -73.21 -19.43
CA PRO A 27 -62.62 -73.18 -20.89
C PRO A 27 -61.33 -72.55 -21.41
N GLU A 28 -60.65 -73.20 -22.37
CA GLU A 28 -59.60 -72.56 -23.15
C GLU A 28 -60.16 -71.22 -23.62
N ASP A 29 -59.69 -70.13 -23.00
CA ASP A 29 -59.85 -68.83 -23.63
C ASP A 29 -59.20 -68.99 -25.00
N SER A 30 -59.85 -68.53 -26.06
CA SER A 30 -59.34 -68.68 -27.44
C SER A 30 -57.98 -68.03 -27.69
N ASP A 31 -57.45 -67.40 -26.63
CA ASP A 31 -56.36 -66.48 -26.60
C ASP A 31 -55.17 -67.06 -25.79
N GLU A 32 -55.27 -68.27 -25.18
CA GLU A 32 -54.19 -68.92 -24.41
C GLU A 32 -53.86 -70.34 -24.93
N LEU A 33 -52.57 -70.63 -25.16
CA LEU A 33 -52.04 -71.92 -25.60
C LEU A 33 -50.97 -72.40 -24.59
N THR A 34 -51.11 -73.64 -24.11
CA THR A 34 -50.10 -74.27 -23.23
C THR A 34 -49.44 -75.44 -23.95
N LEU A 35 -48.12 -75.36 -24.09
CA LEU A 35 -47.22 -76.41 -24.58
C LEU A 35 -46.83 -77.28 -23.38
N THR A 36 -46.80 -78.61 -23.56
CA THR A 36 -46.72 -79.56 -22.43
C THR A 36 -45.73 -80.69 -22.67
N ASP A 37 -45.14 -80.77 -23.86
CA ASP A 37 -44.12 -81.76 -24.16
C ASP A 37 -42.76 -81.10 -23.86
N ASP A 38 -41.77 -81.87 -23.38
CA ASP A 38 -40.41 -81.34 -23.22
C ASP A 38 -39.82 -81.03 -24.62
N ASP A 39 -39.18 -79.86 -24.78
CA ASP A 39 -38.51 -79.39 -26.01
C ASP A 39 -39.48 -79.07 -27.18
N ASP A 40 -40.50 -78.25 -26.93
CA ASP A 40 -41.51 -77.84 -27.91
C ASP A 40 -41.00 -76.76 -28.90
N VAL A 41 -41.53 -76.75 -30.14
CA VAL A 41 -41.21 -75.72 -31.16
C VAL A 41 -42.49 -75.13 -31.73
N LEU A 42 -42.71 -73.83 -31.51
CA LEU A 42 -43.88 -73.07 -31.95
C LEU A 42 -43.51 -71.94 -32.92
N ARG A 43 -44.33 -71.79 -33.96
CA ARG A 43 -44.38 -70.59 -34.81
C ARG A 43 -45.67 -69.84 -34.52
N LEU A 44 -45.59 -68.56 -34.19
CA LEU A 44 -46.77 -67.77 -33.83
C LEU A 44 -47.75 -67.61 -35.01
N GLU A 45 -47.32 -67.80 -36.27
CA GLU A 45 -48.24 -67.81 -37.42
C GLU A 45 -49.14 -69.04 -37.49
N ASP A 46 -48.79 -70.11 -36.78
CA ASP A 46 -49.54 -71.37 -36.76
C ASP A 46 -50.64 -71.38 -35.67
N THR A 47 -50.77 -70.30 -34.88
CA THR A 47 -51.75 -70.15 -33.80
C THR A 47 -52.45 -68.78 -33.83
N THR A 48 -53.56 -68.65 -33.11
CA THR A 48 -54.23 -67.37 -32.83
C THR A 48 -54.16 -66.97 -31.35
N ALA A 49 -53.51 -67.80 -30.52
CA ALA A 49 -53.32 -67.51 -29.12
C ALA A 49 -52.38 -66.31 -28.97
N THR A 50 -52.72 -65.39 -28.07
CA THR A 50 -51.92 -64.22 -27.71
C THR A 50 -51.17 -64.43 -26.40
N THR A 51 -51.46 -65.51 -25.66
CA THR A 51 -50.72 -65.97 -24.49
C THR A 51 -50.19 -67.38 -24.74
N ILE A 52 -48.88 -67.57 -24.65
CA ILE A 52 -48.20 -68.85 -24.80
C ILE A 52 -47.58 -69.23 -23.45
N ASN A 53 -47.87 -70.42 -22.96
CA ASN A 53 -47.17 -71.01 -21.82
C ASN A 53 -46.39 -72.22 -22.30
N THR A 54 -45.08 -72.27 -22.05
CA THR A 54 -44.25 -73.45 -22.25
C THR A 54 -43.95 -74.10 -20.89
N LEU A 55 -43.81 -75.42 -20.83
CA LEU A 55 -43.74 -76.16 -19.57
C LEU A 55 -42.60 -77.18 -19.60
N GLY A 56 -41.43 -76.75 -19.14
CA GLY A 56 -40.29 -77.64 -18.94
C GLY A 56 -39.59 -78.05 -20.24
N GLY A 57 -38.29 -78.32 -20.17
CA GLY A 57 -37.49 -78.63 -21.36
C GLY A 57 -36.99 -77.36 -22.05
N ASN A 58 -36.33 -77.52 -23.21
CA ASN A 58 -35.75 -76.42 -23.96
C ASN A 58 -36.65 -76.07 -25.16
N ASP A 59 -37.54 -75.12 -24.97
CA ASP A 59 -38.60 -74.73 -25.89
C ASP A 59 -38.14 -73.66 -26.89
N THR A 60 -38.79 -73.57 -28.04
CA THR A 60 -38.50 -72.56 -29.07
C THR A 60 -39.77 -71.89 -29.58
N VAL A 61 -39.90 -70.57 -29.42
CA VAL A 61 -41.01 -69.76 -29.96
C VAL A 61 -40.48 -68.81 -31.01
N THR A 62 -41.07 -68.79 -32.21
CA THR A 62 -40.64 -67.92 -33.30
C THR A 62 -41.79 -67.13 -33.93
N SER A 63 -41.53 -65.92 -34.41
CA SER A 63 -42.47 -65.13 -35.21
C SER A 63 -41.75 -64.39 -36.35
N PHE A 64 -42.47 -64.12 -37.44
CA PHE A 64 -42.03 -63.43 -38.66
C PHE A 64 -43.00 -62.31 -39.08
N ALA A 65 -43.99 -62.02 -38.24
CA ALA A 65 -45.01 -61.01 -38.47
C ALA A 65 -45.35 -60.30 -37.15
N PRO A 66 -45.72 -59.00 -37.19
CA PRO A 66 -46.08 -58.24 -36.00
C PRO A 66 -47.28 -58.87 -35.30
N GLN A 67 -47.10 -59.22 -34.02
CA GLN A 67 -48.15 -59.73 -33.14
C GLN A 67 -47.87 -59.29 -31.69
N ASP A 68 -48.92 -58.88 -30.97
CA ASP A 68 -48.83 -58.63 -29.54
C ASP A 68 -48.99 -59.96 -28.80
N VAL A 69 -48.01 -60.33 -27.96
CA VAL A 69 -47.95 -61.65 -27.32
C VAL A 69 -47.45 -61.59 -25.88
N VAL A 70 -47.97 -62.48 -25.04
CA VAL A 70 -47.41 -62.81 -23.73
C VAL A 70 -46.84 -64.23 -23.80
N ILE A 71 -45.57 -64.40 -23.47
CA ILE A 71 -44.90 -65.72 -23.43
C ILE A 71 -44.48 -66.00 -22.00
N ARG A 72 -44.81 -67.17 -21.49
CA ARG A 72 -44.29 -67.68 -20.22
C ARG A 72 -43.45 -68.90 -20.53
N LEU A 73 -42.15 -68.74 -20.39
CA LEU A 73 -41.15 -69.76 -20.61
C LEU A 73 -41.12 -70.73 -19.41
N GLY A 74 -40.62 -71.93 -19.70
CA GLY A 74 -40.71 -73.12 -18.86
C GLY A 74 -39.59 -73.20 -17.81
N GLU A 75 -39.20 -74.41 -17.44
CA GLU A 75 -37.90 -74.65 -16.79
C GLU A 75 -36.99 -75.26 -17.89
N GLY A 76 -35.79 -74.73 -18.13
CA GLY A 76 -34.90 -75.19 -19.21
C GLY A 76 -34.37 -74.03 -20.06
N ASP A 77 -33.49 -74.32 -21.01
CA ASP A 77 -32.87 -73.27 -21.82
C ASP A 77 -33.78 -72.97 -23.03
N ASP A 78 -34.64 -71.95 -22.91
CA ASP A 78 -35.64 -71.62 -23.92
C ASP A 78 -35.15 -70.57 -24.93
N TYR A 79 -35.75 -70.54 -26.13
CA TYR A 79 -35.39 -69.62 -27.20
C TYR A 79 -36.63 -68.92 -27.81
N ALA A 80 -36.69 -67.60 -27.72
CA ALA A 80 -37.74 -66.78 -28.32
C ALA A 80 -37.16 -65.84 -29.40
N ASP A 81 -37.50 -66.04 -30.68
CA ASP A 81 -37.11 -65.15 -31.80
C ASP A 81 -38.34 -64.52 -32.45
N LEU A 82 -38.61 -63.28 -32.09
CA LEU A 82 -39.83 -62.56 -32.43
C LEU A 82 -39.57 -61.49 -33.49
N GLN A 83 -39.86 -61.77 -34.75
CA GLN A 83 -39.59 -60.82 -35.85
C GLN A 83 -40.87 -60.14 -36.32
N GLY A 84 -40.80 -58.83 -36.58
CA GLY A 84 -41.82 -58.09 -37.33
C GLY A 84 -42.51 -56.92 -36.63
N GLY A 85 -42.10 -56.52 -35.41
CA GLY A 85 -42.51 -55.26 -34.76
C GLY A 85 -43.89 -55.26 -34.06
N GLY A 86 -44.19 -56.28 -33.25
CA GLY A 86 -45.32 -56.27 -32.29
C GLY A 86 -44.82 -56.24 -30.84
N ASN A 87 -45.71 -56.01 -29.86
CA ASN A 87 -45.30 -55.92 -28.46
C ASN A 87 -45.22 -57.29 -27.78
N ALA A 88 -44.16 -57.56 -27.03
CA ALA A 88 -43.98 -58.82 -26.32
C ALA A 88 -43.85 -58.60 -24.82
N THR A 89 -44.50 -59.45 -24.02
CA THR A 89 -44.19 -59.60 -22.59
C THR A 89 -43.73 -61.03 -22.33
N ILE A 90 -42.52 -61.21 -21.82
CA ILE A 90 -41.91 -62.51 -21.61
C ILE A 90 -41.61 -62.71 -20.12
N PHE A 91 -41.97 -63.87 -19.60
CA PHE A 91 -41.64 -64.31 -18.25
C PHE A 91 -40.87 -65.62 -18.33
N GLY A 92 -39.57 -65.58 -18.05
CA GLY A 92 -38.70 -66.73 -17.83
C GLY A 92 -38.83 -67.33 -16.43
N ARG A 93 -38.10 -68.44 -16.21
CA ARG A 93 -37.93 -69.07 -14.90
C ARG A 93 -36.49 -69.55 -14.70
N ASP A 94 -36.28 -70.84 -14.45
CA ASP A 94 -34.96 -71.42 -14.24
C ASP A 94 -34.46 -71.96 -15.60
N GLY A 95 -33.27 -71.58 -16.03
CA GLY A 95 -32.65 -72.01 -17.28
C GLY A 95 -32.01 -70.85 -18.04
N ASN A 96 -31.14 -71.14 -19.00
CA ASN A 96 -30.45 -70.11 -19.77
C ASN A 96 -31.29 -69.74 -20.99
N ASP A 97 -32.12 -68.72 -20.88
CA ASP A 97 -33.07 -68.30 -21.89
C ASP A 97 -32.43 -67.35 -22.91
N THR A 98 -32.87 -67.39 -24.15
CA THR A 98 -32.44 -66.45 -25.20
C THR A 98 -33.63 -65.79 -25.87
N ILE A 99 -33.73 -64.47 -25.77
CA ILE A 99 -34.76 -63.65 -26.39
C ILE A 99 -34.11 -62.76 -27.44
N THR A 100 -34.63 -62.85 -28.66
CA THR A 100 -34.33 -61.89 -29.71
C THR A 100 -35.63 -61.35 -30.31
N MET A 101 -35.73 -60.05 -30.56
CA MET A 101 -36.90 -59.49 -31.24
C MET A 101 -36.47 -58.40 -32.23
N THR A 102 -36.91 -58.48 -33.49
CA THR A 102 -36.58 -57.49 -34.53
C THR A 102 -37.79 -56.69 -34.98
N GLY A 103 -37.59 -55.40 -35.26
CA GLY A 103 -38.62 -54.42 -35.67
C GLY A 103 -39.09 -53.50 -34.53
N GLU A 104 -39.86 -52.46 -34.88
CA GLU A 104 -40.23 -51.31 -34.00
C GLU A 104 -41.21 -51.62 -32.83
N GLY A 105 -41.29 -52.87 -32.33
CA GLY A 105 -42.16 -53.24 -31.20
C GLY A 105 -41.48 -53.08 -29.84
N SER A 106 -42.24 -53.06 -28.74
CA SER A 106 -41.66 -52.99 -27.38
C SER A 106 -41.56 -54.36 -26.69
N LEU A 107 -40.48 -54.62 -25.96
CA LEU A 107 -40.31 -55.82 -25.11
C LEU A 107 -40.43 -55.46 -23.62
N LEU A 108 -41.14 -56.29 -22.85
CA LEU A 108 -41.01 -56.38 -21.39
C LEU A 108 -40.61 -57.81 -21.00
N ALA A 109 -39.43 -58.02 -20.45
CA ALA A 109 -38.91 -59.35 -20.10
C ALA A 109 -38.51 -59.47 -18.63
N TYR A 110 -38.88 -60.58 -17.99
CA TYR A 110 -38.40 -60.97 -16.66
C TYR A 110 -37.86 -62.39 -16.75
N LEU A 111 -36.54 -62.61 -16.74
CA LEU A 111 -35.93 -63.87 -17.17
C LEU A 111 -35.76 -64.88 -16.03
N GLY A 112 -35.30 -64.47 -14.86
CA GLY A 112 -35.36 -65.31 -13.66
C GLY A 112 -34.00 -65.79 -13.19
N MET A 113 -33.70 -67.08 -13.31
CA MET A 113 -32.44 -67.69 -12.87
C MET A 113 -31.79 -68.42 -14.05
N GLY A 114 -30.54 -68.13 -14.36
CA GLY A 114 -29.83 -68.67 -15.51
C GLY A 114 -28.92 -67.61 -16.12
N ASP A 115 -28.04 -68.03 -17.02
CA ASP A 115 -27.24 -67.10 -17.82
C ASP A 115 -28.06 -66.77 -19.08
N ASP A 116 -28.80 -65.67 -19.04
CA ASP A 116 -29.80 -65.31 -20.04
C ASP A 116 -29.25 -64.37 -21.11
N VAL A 117 -29.90 -64.33 -22.28
CA VAL A 117 -29.50 -63.48 -23.40
C VAL A 117 -30.70 -62.70 -23.96
N VAL A 118 -30.56 -61.38 -24.07
CA VAL A 118 -31.58 -60.47 -24.63
C VAL A 118 -30.92 -59.63 -25.73
N GLY A 119 -31.43 -59.61 -26.97
CA GLY A 119 -30.84 -58.76 -28.02
C GLY A 119 -31.62 -58.59 -29.33
N GLY A 120 -31.16 -57.65 -30.17
CA GLY A 120 -31.58 -57.55 -31.58
C GLY A 120 -32.74 -56.60 -31.89
N PHE A 121 -32.99 -55.60 -31.05
CA PHE A 121 -34.17 -54.73 -31.12
C PHE A 121 -33.98 -53.47 -31.96
N GLU A 122 -35.10 -52.90 -32.41
CA GLU A 122 -35.19 -51.60 -33.08
C GLU A 122 -36.20 -50.66 -32.37
N GLY A 123 -36.69 -51.05 -31.19
CA GLY A 123 -37.66 -50.31 -30.38
C GLY A 123 -37.47 -50.64 -28.89
N THR A 124 -38.27 -50.03 -28.00
CA THR A 124 -37.93 -49.99 -26.56
C THR A 124 -37.97 -51.34 -25.84
N VAL A 125 -37.00 -51.59 -24.98
CA VAL A 125 -36.79 -52.80 -24.21
C VAL A 125 -36.81 -52.47 -22.72
N GLU A 126 -37.65 -53.18 -21.95
CA GLU A 126 -37.55 -53.24 -20.50
C GLU A 126 -37.24 -54.68 -20.11
N ALA A 127 -36.04 -54.98 -19.64
CA ALA A 127 -35.60 -56.35 -19.35
C ALA A 127 -34.96 -56.46 -17.96
N TYR A 128 -35.26 -57.57 -17.27
CA TYR A 128 -34.70 -57.93 -15.98
C TYR A 128 -34.12 -59.35 -16.08
N GLY A 129 -32.79 -59.47 -16.03
CA GLY A 129 -32.06 -60.75 -16.12
C GLY A 129 -32.34 -61.65 -14.91
N GLY A 130 -32.11 -61.12 -13.72
CA GLY A 130 -32.48 -61.77 -12.47
C GLY A 130 -31.27 -62.36 -11.78
N GLY A 131 -30.86 -63.58 -12.09
CA GLY A 131 -29.65 -64.12 -11.49
C GLY A 131 -28.94 -65.15 -12.36
N GLY A 132 -27.64 -64.98 -12.51
CA GLY A 132 -26.77 -65.70 -13.43
C GLY A 132 -25.88 -64.69 -14.14
N HIS A 133 -25.17 -65.09 -15.19
CA HIS A 133 -24.33 -64.19 -15.99
C HIS A 133 -25.07 -63.79 -17.26
N ASP A 134 -25.78 -62.69 -17.21
CA ASP A 134 -26.70 -62.27 -18.27
C ASP A 134 -26.00 -61.45 -19.35
N THR A 135 -26.49 -61.52 -20.58
CA THR A 135 -26.02 -60.70 -21.71
C THR A 135 -27.21 -59.98 -22.35
N MET A 136 -27.28 -58.67 -22.19
CA MET A 136 -28.42 -57.86 -22.64
C MET A 136 -27.98 -56.75 -23.58
N ASN A 137 -28.71 -56.55 -24.67
CA ASN A 137 -28.52 -55.45 -25.60
C ASN A 137 -29.88 -54.81 -25.92
N GLY A 138 -30.02 -53.52 -25.62
CA GLY A 138 -31.23 -52.72 -25.83
C GLY A 138 -31.46 -52.41 -27.30
N GLY A 139 -30.42 -52.02 -28.02
CA GLY A 139 -30.44 -51.87 -29.47
C GLY A 139 -30.79 -50.45 -29.88
N ALA A 140 -32.05 -50.13 -30.11
CA ALA A 140 -32.45 -48.77 -30.45
C ALA A 140 -33.77 -48.40 -29.76
N GLY A 141 -33.88 -47.16 -29.31
CA GLY A 141 -34.96 -46.68 -28.46
C GLY A 141 -34.46 -46.44 -27.04
N ASP A 142 -35.29 -45.79 -26.22
CA ASP A 142 -34.96 -45.56 -24.81
C ASP A 142 -35.28 -46.83 -24.01
N ASP A 143 -34.24 -47.52 -23.55
CA ASP A 143 -34.29 -48.85 -22.97
C ASP A 143 -34.07 -48.84 -21.44
N THR A 144 -34.48 -49.92 -20.78
CA THR A 144 -34.27 -50.14 -19.34
C THR A 144 -33.85 -51.57 -19.11
N LEU A 145 -32.59 -51.79 -18.74
CA LEU A 145 -31.99 -53.11 -18.59
C LEU A 145 -31.43 -53.28 -17.17
N VAL A 146 -31.80 -54.38 -16.51
CA VAL A 146 -31.35 -54.69 -15.14
C VAL A 146 -30.77 -56.11 -15.10
N GLY A 147 -29.47 -56.24 -14.82
CA GLY A 147 -28.73 -57.52 -14.78
C GLY A 147 -29.18 -58.39 -13.62
N GLY A 148 -28.93 -57.94 -12.40
CA GLY A 148 -29.43 -58.55 -11.18
C GLY A 148 -28.33 -59.12 -10.32
N THR A 149 -28.07 -60.43 -10.38
CA THR A 149 -26.97 -61.05 -9.62
C THR A 149 -26.11 -61.91 -10.52
N GLY A 150 -24.80 -61.79 -10.41
CA GLY A 150 -23.83 -62.41 -11.29
C GLY A 150 -23.10 -61.32 -12.06
N ASN A 151 -22.14 -61.73 -12.88
CA ASN A 151 -21.35 -60.80 -13.70
C ASN A 151 -22.02 -60.68 -15.05
N ASP A 152 -22.68 -59.56 -15.27
CA ASP A 152 -23.57 -59.30 -16.40
C ASP A 152 -22.88 -58.43 -17.45
N ALA A 153 -23.30 -58.56 -18.70
CA ALA A 153 -22.84 -57.74 -19.83
C ALA A 153 -24.03 -57.02 -20.46
N ILE A 154 -24.08 -55.70 -20.33
CA ILE A 154 -25.23 -54.86 -20.71
C ILE A 154 -24.79 -53.80 -21.72
N SER A 155 -25.53 -53.61 -22.80
CA SER A 155 -25.34 -52.51 -23.76
C SER A 155 -26.69 -51.85 -24.07
N GLY A 156 -26.75 -50.52 -23.92
CA GLY A 156 -27.94 -49.70 -24.22
C GLY A 156 -28.18 -49.64 -25.73
N GLY A 157 -27.25 -49.03 -26.46
CA GLY A 157 -27.31 -48.93 -27.91
C GLY A 157 -27.61 -47.49 -28.34
N PHE A 158 -28.67 -47.28 -29.12
CA PHE A 158 -29.07 -45.93 -29.52
C PHE A 158 -30.29 -45.48 -28.72
N GLY A 159 -30.22 -44.36 -28.01
CA GLY A 159 -31.35 -43.86 -27.24
C GLY A 159 -30.90 -43.38 -25.88
N ASN A 160 -31.82 -42.88 -25.07
CA ASN A 160 -31.48 -42.50 -23.71
C ASN A 160 -31.83 -43.68 -22.78
N ASP A 161 -30.82 -44.44 -22.39
CA ASP A 161 -30.96 -45.74 -21.75
C ASP A 161 -30.76 -45.68 -20.23
N SER A 162 -31.39 -46.62 -19.52
CA SER A 162 -31.22 -46.80 -18.08
C SER A 162 -30.75 -48.22 -17.78
N LEU A 163 -29.49 -48.35 -17.35
CA LEU A 163 -28.78 -49.61 -17.22
C LEU A 163 -28.35 -49.83 -15.75
N ASP A 164 -28.61 -51.01 -15.20
CA ASP A 164 -28.28 -51.39 -13.80
C ASP A 164 -27.68 -52.81 -13.78
N GLY A 165 -26.40 -52.95 -13.41
CA GLY A 165 -25.69 -54.24 -13.32
C GLY A 165 -26.17 -55.05 -12.11
N GLY A 166 -26.12 -54.46 -10.92
CA GLY A 166 -26.67 -55.02 -9.70
C GLY A 166 -25.58 -55.61 -8.79
N PHE A 167 -25.46 -56.93 -8.73
CA PHE A 167 -24.50 -57.61 -7.86
C PHE A 167 -23.56 -58.49 -8.68
N GLY A 168 -22.29 -58.15 -8.78
CA GLY A 168 -21.28 -58.92 -9.50
C GLY A 168 -20.26 -57.96 -10.09
N ASP A 169 -19.29 -58.49 -10.83
CA ASP A 169 -18.36 -57.63 -11.58
C ASP A 169 -18.95 -57.46 -12.99
N ASP A 170 -19.63 -56.34 -13.25
CA ASP A 170 -20.46 -56.12 -14.43
C ASP A 170 -19.75 -55.31 -15.53
N GLU A 171 -20.15 -55.50 -16.79
CA GLU A 171 -19.67 -54.74 -17.95
C GLU A 171 -20.86 -54.02 -18.61
N ILE A 172 -20.88 -52.68 -18.57
CA ILE A 172 -22.03 -51.87 -18.98
C ILE A 172 -21.58 -50.79 -19.98
N PHE A 173 -22.26 -50.72 -21.14
CA PHE A 173 -22.05 -49.71 -22.18
C PHE A 173 -23.34 -48.93 -22.46
N GLY A 174 -23.31 -47.60 -22.40
CA GLY A 174 -24.42 -46.73 -22.82
C GLY A 174 -24.57 -46.72 -24.35
N ASP A 175 -23.45 -46.45 -25.02
CA ASP A 175 -23.31 -46.27 -26.48
C ASP A 175 -23.71 -44.85 -26.95
N ASP A 176 -24.78 -44.64 -27.71
CA ASP A 176 -25.18 -43.34 -28.27
C ASP A 176 -26.44 -42.80 -27.55
N GLY A 177 -26.32 -41.72 -26.78
CA GLY A 177 -27.46 -41.00 -26.19
C GLY A 177 -27.17 -40.46 -24.79
N GLU A 178 -28.16 -39.82 -24.14
CA GLU A 178 -27.97 -39.37 -22.74
C GLU A 178 -28.34 -40.53 -21.80
N ASP A 179 -27.35 -41.32 -21.39
CA ASP A 179 -27.54 -42.58 -20.67
C ASP A 179 -27.36 -42.45 -19.15
N THR A 180 -27.95 -43.40 -18.42
CA THR A 180 -27.73 -43.57 -16.97
C THR A 180 -27.31 -44.99 -16.67
N LEU A 181 -26.08 -45.16 -16.18
CA LEU A 181 -25.44 -46.44 -15.88
C LEU A 181 -25.21 -46.58 -14.37
N ILE A 182 -25.53 -47.74 -13.82
CA ILE A 182 -25.29 -48.11 -12.41
C ILE A 182 -24.59 -49.48 -12.38
N GLY A 183 -23.37 -49.56 -11.86
CA GLY A 183 -22.64 -50.81 -11.65
C GLY A 183 -23.25 -51.61 -10.50
N GLY A 184 -23.18 -51.07 -9.30
CA GLY A 184 -23.82 -51.63 -8.12
C GLY A 184 -22.80 -52.17 -7.10
N GLN A 185 -22.81 -53.48 -6.86
CA GLN A 185 -21.83 -54.12 -5.97
C GLN A 185 -20.93 -55.05 -6.76
N GLY A 186 -19.63 -54.79 -6.73
CA GLY A 186 -18.58 -55.59 -7.32
C GLY A 186 -17.56 -54.67 -7.99
N ASN A 187 -16.66 -55.21 -8.79
CA ASN A 187 -15.71 -54.39 -9.53
C ASN A 187 -16.21 -54.20 -10.96
N ASP A 188 -16.91 -53.11 -11.21
CA ASP A 188 -17.67 -52.89 -12.43
C ASP A 188 -16.86 -52.12 -13.48
N THR A 189 -17.23 -52.29 -14.75
CA THR A 189 -16.68 -51.54 -15.89
C THR A 189 -17.82 -50.84 -16.63
N LEU A 190 -17.85 -49.52 -16.58
CA LEU A 190 -18.90 -48.67 -17.18
C LEU A 190 -18.30 -47.77 -18.25
N ASN A 191 -18.98 -47.65 -19.39
CA ASN A 191 -18.65 -46.71 -20.46
C ASN A 191 -19.92 -45.99 -20.92
N GLY A 192 -19.94 -44.66 -20.84
CA GLY A 192 -21.08 -43.83 -21.26
C GLY A 192 -21.22 -43.86 -22.78
N GLY A 193 -20.24 -43.28 -23.48
CA GLY A 193 -20.15 -43.36 -24.92
C GLY A 193 -20.19 -41.98 -25.57
N PHE A 194 -21.29 -41.63 -26.23
CA PHE A 194 -21.50 -40.31 -26.83
C PHE A 194 -22.69 -39.61 -26.20
N ASP A 195 -22.64 -38.28 -26.18
CA ASP A 195 -23.59 -37.38 -25.52
C ASP A 195 -23.39 -37.39 -23.99
N ASN A 196 -24.28 -36.75 -23.23
CA ASN A 196 -24.03 -36.43 -21.82
C ASN A 196 -24.54 -37.54 -20.90
N ASP A 197 -23.65 -38.26 -20.26
CA ASP A 197 -23.95 -39.47 -19.51
C ASP A 197 -23.84 -39.32 -17.99
N VAL A 198 -24.50 -40.22 -17.27
CA VAL A 198 -24.39 -40.34 -15.81
C VAL A 198 -24.02 -41.76 -15.40
N LEU A 199 -22.84 -41.93 -14.81
CA LEU A 199 -22.27 -43.21 -14.40
C LEU A 199 -22.10 -43.27 -12.88
N PHE A 200 -22.56 -44.36 -12.26
CA PHE A 200 -22.35 -44.67 -10.84
C PHE A 200 -21.69 -46.04 -10.70
N GLY A 201 -20.47 -46.11 -10.15
CA GLY A 201 -19.75 -47.36 -9.88
C GLY A 201 -20.42 -48.14 -8.75
N GLY A 202 -20.43 -47.56 -7.55
CA GLY A 202 -21.15 -48.10 -6.40
C GLY A 202 -20.20 -48.58 -5.32
N THR A 203 -20.11 -49.90 -5.09
CA THR A 203 -19.17 -50.46 -4.11
C THR A 203 -18.27 -51.49 -4.74
N GLY A 204 -16.97 -51.36 -4.52
CA GLY A 204 -15.93 -52.17 -5.13
C GLY A 204 -14.97 -51.27 -5.88
N ASN A 205 -14.03 -51.85 -6.62
CA ASN A 205 -13.03 -51.08 -7.35
C ASN A 205 -13.48 -51.02 -8.82
N ASP A 206 -14.08 -49.89 -9.19
CA ASP A 206 -14.79 -49.69 -10.44
C ASP A 206 -13.94 -48.96 -11.48
N SER A 207 -14.27 -49.15 -12.76
CA SER A 207 -13.65 -48.47 -13.90
C SER A 207 -14.73 -47.75 -14.70
N LEU A 208 -14.73 -46.42 -14.69
CA LEU A 208 -15.72 -45.57 -15.34
C LEU A 208 -15.06 -44.74 -16.45
N ASP A 209 -15.66 -44.72 -17.64
CA ASP A 209 -15.24 -43.90 -18.79
C ASP A 209 -16.47 -43.14 -19.32
N GLY A 210 -16.49 -41.81 -19.19
CA GLY A 210 -17.62 -40.96 -19.63
C GLY A 210 -17.77 -40.99 -21.15
N GLY A 211 -16.69 -40.67 -21.85
CA GLY A 211 -16.60 -40.78 -23.30
C GLY A 211 -16.58 -39.41 -23.96
N PHE A 212 -17.64 -39.06 -24.71
CA PHE A 212 -17.77 -37.77 -25.37
C PHE A 212 -19.03 -37.06 -24.90
N GLY A 213 -18.91 -36.03 -24.09
CA GLY A 213 -20.07 -35.26 -23.64
C GLY A 213 -19.67 -34.35 -22.49
N ASP A 214 -20.65 -33.71 -21.87
CA ASP A 214 -20.48 -33.21 -20.50
C ASP A 214 -20.98 -34.31 -19.55
N ASP A 215 -20.06 -35.12 -19.03
CA ASP A 215 -20.37 -36.36 -18.32
C ASP A 215 -20.32 -36.20 -16.80
N ARG A 216 -21.06 -37.05 -16.07
CA ARG A 216 -21.01 -37.13 -14.61
C ARG A 216 -20.68 -38.54 -14.15
N LEU A 217 -19.52 -38.69 -13.51
CA LEU A 217 -19.03 -39.96 -12.97
C LEU A 217 -18.94 -39.90 -11.44
N ASP A 218 -19.33 -40.98 -10.77
CA ASP A 218 -19.26 -41.17 -9.31
C ASP A 218 -18.79 -42.61 -9.02
N GLY A 219 -17.54 -42.77 -8.59
CA GLY A 219 -16.91 -44.07 -8.31
C GLY A 219 -17.58 -44.75 -7.13
N GLY A 220 -17.67 -44.04 -6.01
CA GLY A 220 -18.43 -44.46 -4.84
C GLY A 220 -17.52 -44.94 -3.72
N ALA A 221 -17.42 -46.25 -3.49
CA ALA A 221 -16.62 -46.78 -2.40
C ALA A 221 -15.72 -47.94 -2.87
N GLY A 222 -14.42 -47.74 -2.77
CA GLY A 222 -13.37 -48.65 -3.22
C GLY A 222 -12.29 -47.84 -3.94
N ASP A 223 -11.25 -48.52 -4.44
CA ASP A 223 -10.20 -47.82 -5.19
C ASP A 223 -10.60 -47.78 -6.67
N ASP A 224 -11.14 -46.66 -7.13
CA ASP A 224 -11.81 -46.51 -8.42
C ASP A 224 -10.90 -45.87 -9.48
N THR A 225 -11.24 -46.07 -10.76
CA THR A 225 -10.59 -45.40 -11.90
C THR A 225 -11.63 -44.68 -12.73
N LEU A 226 -11.53 -43.35 -12.80
CA LEU A 226 -12.46 -42.50 -13.53
C LEU A 226 -11.73 -41.79 -14.68
N VAL A 227 -12.32 -41.84 -15.87
CA VAL A 227 -11.85 -41.13 -17.06
C VAL A 227 -13.00 -40.30 -17.60
N GLY A 228 -12.84 -38.98 -17.68
CA GLY A 228 -13.88 -38.08 -18.24
C GLY A 228 -14.15 -38.42 -19.71
N GLY A 229 -13.08 -38.64 -20.47
CA GLY A 229 -13.14 -39.16 -21.83
C GLY A 229 -12.48 -38.22 -22.83
N GLY A 230 -12.42 -38.63 -24.09
CA GLY A 230 -11.65 -37.97 -25.15
C GLY A 230 -12.45 -36.95 -25.97
N GLY A 231 -13.11 -35.98 -25.35
CA GLY A 231 -14.03 -35.05 -26.01
C GLY A 231 -13.87 -33.58 -25.62
N VAL A 232 -14.60 -32.69 -26.30
CA VAL A 232 -14.80 -31.30 -25.84
C VAL A 232 -16.01 -31.36 -24.91
N GLY A 233 -15.78 -31.37 -23.61
CA GLY A 233 -16.80 -31.55 -22.58
C GLY A 233 -16.36 -30.90 -21.28
N ASN A 234 -17.30 -30.52 -20.43
CA ASN A 234 -17.02 -30.09 -19.06
C ASN A 234 -17.57 -31.15 -18.12
N ASP A 235 -16.71 -32.07 -17.71
CA ASP A 235 -17.06 -33.26 -16.95
C ASP A 235 -17.06 -32.99 -15.44
N THR A 236 -17.74 -33.86 -14.70
CA THR A 236 -17.72 -33.88 -13.23
C THR A 236 -17.41 -35.29 -12.74
N LEU A 237 -16.22 -35.47 -12.17
CA LEU A 237 -15.69 -36.76 -11.72
C LEU A 237 -15.55 -36.77 -10.20
N LEU A 238 -16.20 -37.73 -9.53
CA LEU A 238 -16.13 -37.91 -8.08
C LEU A 238 -15.55 -39.30 -7.78
N GLY A 239 -14.38 -39.37 -7.15
CA GLY A 239 -13.76 -40.63 -6.69
C GLY A 239 -14.60 -41.28 -5.59
N GLY A 240 -14.64 -40.65 -4.42
CA GLY A 240 -15.47 -41.09 -3.30
C GLY A 240 -14.65 -41.56 -2.10
N ASP A 241 -14.96 -42.72 -1.55
CA ASP A 241 -14.18 -43.33 -0.46
C ASP A 241 -13.17 -44.33 -1.06
N GLY A 242 -11.87 -44.13 -0.91
CA GLY A 242 -10.84 -45.04 -1.41
C GLY A 242 -9.66 -44.30 -2.00
N ASN A 243 -8.69 -45.01 -2.55
CA ASN A 243 -7.57 -44.38 -3.24
C ASN A 243 -7.84 -44.38 -4.75
N ASP A 244 -8.35 -43.27 -5.26
CA ASP A 244 -8.91 -43.17 -6.60
C ASP A 244 -7.91 -42.65 -7.63
N SER A 245 -8.11 -43.04 -8.89
CA SER A 245 -7.33 -42.57 -10.03
C SER A 245 -8.26 -41.82 -10.98
N ILE A 246 -8.16 -40.50 -11.02
CA ILE A 246 -9.02 -39.64 -11.81
C ILE A 246 -8.20 -38.99 -12.93
N GLN A 247 -8.67 -39.13 -14.16
CA GLN A 247 -8.04 -38.53 -15.33
C GLN A 247 -9.09 -37.81 -16.16
N ASP A 248 -8.89 -36.52 -16.40
CA ASP A 248 -9.60 -35.81 -17.46
C ASP A 248 -8.71 -35.63 -18.70
N LEU A 249 -9.31 -35.05 -19.73
CA LEU A 249 -8.62 -34.62 -20.94
C LEU A 249 -8.97 -33.16 -21.21
N THR A 250 -9.68 -32.87 -22.30
CA THR A 250 -9.90 -31.46 -22.67
C THR A 250 -11.23 -30.98 -22.16
N GLY A 251 -11.23 -29.87 -21.42
CA GLY A 251 -12.47 -29.40 -20.82
C GLY A 251 -12.23 -28.23 -19.90
N ASN A 252 -13.27 -27.87 -19.16
CA ASN A 252 -13.15 -27.13 -17.91
C ASN A 252 -13.87 -28.01 -16.88
N ASP A 253 -13.11 -28.90 -16.26
CA ASP A 253 -13.62 -30.05 -15.55
C ASP A 253 -13.67 -29.82 -14.03
N LEU A 254 -14.52 -30.58 -13.34
CA LEU A 254 -14.57 -30.63 -11.87
C LEU A 254 -14.14 -32.02 -11.40
N LEU A 255 -12.97 -32.08 -10.78
CA LEU A 255 -12.42 -33.33 -10.23
C LEU A 255 -12.47 -33.27 -8.70
N ILE A 256 -13.01 -34.33 -8.10
CA ILE A 256 -13.13 -34.49 -6.66
C ILE A 256 -12.56 -35.85 -6.29
N GLY A 257 -11.44 -35.87 -5.53
CA GLY A 257 -10.84 -37.09 -4.98
C GLY A 257 -11.76 -37.72 -3.94
N GLY A 258 -11.84 -37.10 -2.76
CA GLY A 258 -12.76 -37.51 -1.71
C GLY A 258 -12.02 -37.91 -0.45
N ALA A 259 -12.03 -39.20 -0.11
CA ALA A 259 -11.37 -39.70 1.10
C ALA A 259 -10.43 -40.85 0.78
N GLY A 260 -9.13 -40.63 0.93
CA GLY A 260 -8.08 -41.60 0.64
C GLY A 260 -6.96 -40.93 -0.13
N ASP A 261 -5.87 -41.65 -0.41
CA ASP A 261 -4.75 -41.06 -1.13
C ASP A 261 -5.02 -41.13 -2.64
N ASP A 262 -5.47 -40.03 -3.24
CA ASP A 262 -5.97 -39.97 -4.60
C ASP A 262 -4.89 -39.54 -5.60
N THR A 263 -5.07 -39.90 -6.87
CA THR A 263 -4.22 -39.46 -7.98
C THR A 263 -5.07 -38.81 -9.05
N MET A 264 -4.86 -37.51 -9.28
CA MET A 264 -5.61 -36.70 -10.23
C MET A 264 -4.68 -36.12 -11.29
N SER A 265 -5.03 -36.32 -12.57
CA SER A 265 -4.29 -35.79 -13.71
C SER A 265 -5.21 -35.02 -14.63
N THR A 266 -4.80 -33.80 -14.99
CA THR A 266 -5.57 -32.95 -15.91
C THR A 266 -4.79 -32.50 -17.15
N ASP A 267 -5.43 -31.79 -18.10
CA ASP A 267 -4.74 -31.16 -19.23
C ASP A 267 -4.08 -29.80 -18.90
N GLY A 268 -4.31 -29.29 -17.70
CA GLY A 268 -3.73 -28.03 -17.23
C GLY A 268 -4.49 -26.79 -17.69
N TYR A 269 -5.81 -26.85 -17.93
CA TYR A 269 -6.56 -25.71 -18.48
C TYR A 269 -7.94 -25.51 -17.83
N GLY A 270 -8.05 -24.55 -16.90
CA GLY A 270 -9.35 -24.04 -16.46
C GLY A 270 -10.19 -24.99 -15.59
N ASP A 271 -9.55 -26.03 -15.06
CA ASP A 271 -10.17 -27.05 -14.21
C ASP A 271 -10.27 -26.60 -12.75
N THR A 272 -11.19 -27.24 -12.03
CA THR A 272 -11.33 -27.14 -10.57
C THR A 272 -11.08 -28.51 -9.95
N ILE A 273 -10.07 -28.61 -9.10
CA ILE A 273 -9.64 -29.88 -8.50
C ILE A 273 -9.72 -29.77 -6.97
N LEU A 274 -10.40 -30.73 -6.33
CA LEU A 274 -10.57 -30.79 -4.87
C LEU A 274 -10.13 -32.16 -4.35
N GLY A 275 -9.02 -32.25 -3.62
CA GLY A 275 -8.51 -33.50 -3.02
C GLY A 275 -9.29 -33.96 -1.80
N TYR A 276 -9.66 -32.99 -0.95
CA TYR A 276 -10.35 -33.16 0.33
C TYR A 276 -9.53 -33.83 1.44
N GLY A 277 -9.25 -35.13 1.38
CA GLY A 277 -8.58 -35.77 2.51
C GLY A 277 -7.83 -37.04 2.15
N GLY A 278 -6.56 -37.09 2.55
CA GLY A 278 -5.60 -38.09 2.14
C GLY A 278 -4.34 -37.40 1.63
N ASN A 279 -3.30 -38.15 1.26
CA ASN A 279 -2.09 -37.54 0.67
C ASN A 279 -2.21 -37.65 -0.85
N ASP A 280 -2.70 -36.59 -1.46
CA ASP A 280 -3.13 -36.57 -2.84
C ASP A 280 -1.98 -36.21 -3.78
N LEU A 281 -2.02 -36.78 -4.98
CA LEU A 281 -1.09 -36.48 -6.07
C LEU A 281 -1.86 -35.82 -7.22
N ILE A 282 -1.70 -34.51 -7.36
CA ILE A 282 -2.39 -33.68 -8.35
C ILE A 282 -1.36 -33.10 -9.33
N PHE A 283 -1.53 -33.36 -10.63
CA PHE A 283 -0.60 -32.83 -11.63
C PHE A 283 -1.25 -32.55 -12.99
N ALA A 284 -0.92 -31.40 -13.58
CA ALA A 284 -1.21 -31.13 -14.98
C ALA A 284 -0.27 -31.93 -15.91
N ASN A 285 -0.84 -32.62 -16.89
CA ASN A 285 -0.08 -33.36 -17.90
C ASN A 285 0.36 -32.45 -19.05
N LEU A 286 1.57 -31.93 -18.92
CA LEU A 286 2.25 -31.01 -19.85
C LEU A 286 2.48 -31.56 -21.29
N GLU A 287 2.14 -32.81 -21.60
CA GLU A 287 2.43 -33.38 -22.92
C GLU A 287 1.57 -32.77 -24.05
N ASN A 288 0.48 -32.04 -23.75
CA ASN A 288 -0.42 -31.43 -24.75
C ASN A 288 -0.71 -29.93 -24.58
N SER A 289 -0.27 -29.28 -23.51
CA SER A 289 -0.72 -27.93 -23.13
C SER A 289 -0.13 -26.83 -24.02
N GLN A 290 -0.94 -26.37 -24.98
CA GLN A 290 -0.71 -25.20 -25.85
C GLN A 290 -1.54 -23.98 -25.44
N SER A 291 -2.19 -24.03 -24.27
CA SER A 291 -3.11 -22.99 -23.79
C SER A 291 -2.69 -22.48 -22.42
N SER A 292 -2.88 -21.17 -22.25
CA SER A 292 -2.48 -20.32 -21.12
C SER A 292 -3.69 -20.02 -20.22
N GLY A 293 -4.29 -21.03 -19.61
CA GLY A 293 -5.45 -20.83 -18.75
C GLY A 293 -5.21 -21.47 -17.40
N GLY A 294 -5.25 -20.68 -16.34
CA GLY A 294 -5.02 -21.16 -14.99
C GLY A 294 -6.10 -22.09 -14.47
N MET A 295 -5.73 -22.90 -13.48
CA MET A 295 -6.57 -23.83 -12.76
C MET A 295 -6.82 -23.36 -11.32
N TYR A 296 -7.79 -24.01 -10.66
CA TYR A 296 -7.98 -23.92 -9.22
C TYR A 296 -7.79 -25.30 -8.59
N VAL A 297 -6.87 -25.41 -7.63
CA VAL A 297 -6.58 -26.65 -6.91
C VAL A 297 -6.65 -26.43 -5.40
N ASP A 298 -7.34 -27.31 -4.69
CA ASP A 298 -7.39 -27.40 -3.23
C ASP A 298 -7.06 -28.84 -2.81
N GLY A 299 -5.87 -29.08 -2.26
CA GLY A 299 -5.41 -30.38 -1.78
C GLY A 299 -6.26 -30.88 -0.62
N GLY A 300 -6.41 -30.04 0.40
CA GLY A 300 -7.33 -30.26 1.51
C GLY A 300 -6.61 -30.67 2.78
N ALA A 301 -6.58 -31.95 3.12
CA ALA A 301 -5.97 -32.43 4.36
C ALA A 301 -5.09 -33.66 4.11
N GLY A 302 -3.82 -33.56 4.43
CA GLY A 302 -2.81 -34.60 4.22
C GLY A 302 -1.54 -34.00 3.64
N ASP A 303 -0.49 -34.81 3.47
CA ASP A 303 0.76 -34.32 2.88
C ASP A 303 0.64 -34.36 1.34
N ASP A 304 0.07 -33.32 0.73
CA ASP A 304 -0.31 -33.30 -0.68
C ASP A 304 0.84 -32.93 -1.61
N ARG A 305 0.74 -33.36 -2.87
CA ARG A 305 1.68 -33.00 -3.94
C ARG A 305 0.94 -32.42 -5.14
N ILE A 306 1.12 -31.12 -5.35
CA ILE A 306 0.42 -30.34 -6.37
C ILE A 306 1.39 -29.81 -7.43
N THR A 307 0.97 -29.79 -8.69
CA THR A 307 1.69 -29.14 -9.81
C THR A 307 0.70 -28.42 -10.73
N GLY A 308 0.76 -27.09 -10.77
CA GLY A 308 -0.12 -26.22 -11.57
C GLY A 308 0.14 -26.33 -13.07
N GLY A 309 1.39 -26.14 -13.51
CA GLY A 309 1.78 -26.38 -14.90
C GLY A 309 1.96 -25.11 -15.69
N ASN A 310 1.02 -24.73 -16.57
CA ASN A 310 1.13 -23.50 -17.36
C ASN A 310 -0.14 -22.65 -17.17
N GLY A 311 0.00 -21.33 -17.13
CA GLY A 311 -1.09 -20.39 -16.88
C GLY A 311 -1.08 -19.93 -15.42
N ASP A 312 -1.83 -18.86 -15.15
CA ASP A 312 -1.86 -18.22 -13.83
C ASP A 312 -2.74 -19.04 -12.87
N ASP A 313 -2.14 -19.97 -12.13
CA ASP A 313 -2.84 -20.96 -11.31
C ASP A 313 -3.18 -20.45 -9.91
N THR A 314 -4.22 -21.01 -9.29
CA THR A 314 -4.52 -20.84 -7.86
C THR A 314 -4.42 -22.18 -7.15
N LEU A 315 -3.41 -22.34 -6.29
CA LEU A 315 -3.05 -23.61 -5.66
C LEU A 315 -3.10 -23.50 -4.13
N LEU A 316 -3.90 -24.33 -3.48
CA LEU A 316 -4.04 -24.40 -2.03
C LEU A 316 -3.60 -25.79 -1.54
N GLY A 317 -2.61 -25.85 -0.65
CA GLY A 317 -2.19 -27.10 0.02
C GLY A 317 -3.23 -27.55 1.03
N GLY A 318 -3.49 -26.70 2.02
CA GLY A 318 -4.55 -26.89 3.00
C GLY A 318 -3.97 -27.15 4.39
N GLY A 319 -3.86 -28.40 4.80
CA GLY A 319 -3.20 -28.70 6.08
C GLY A 319 -2.49 -30.03 6.07
N ASP A 320 -1.55 -30.18 7.01
CA ASP A 320 -0.41 -31.09 6.96
C ASP A 320 0.67 -30.60 5.96
N ASN A 321 1.73 -31.37 5.66
CA ASN A 321 2.94 -30.82 5.02
C ASN A 321 2.91 -31.01 3.50
N ASP A 322 2.69 -29.92 2.77
CA ASP A 322 2.42 -29.97 1.35
C ASP A 322 3.66 -29.71 0.49
N THR A 323 3.64 -30.19 -0.75
CA THR A 323 4.62 -29.86 -1.77
C THR A 323 3.93 -29.34 -3.02
N ILE A 324 4.06 -28.03 -3.27
CA ILE A 324 3.39 -27.33 -4.34
C ILE A 324 4.43 -26.78 -5.33
N LEU A 325 4.15 -26.97 -6.62
CA LEU A 325 4.89 -26.34 -7.72
C LEU A 325 3.89 -25.55 -8.57
N GLY A 326 4.10 -24.23 -8.71
CA GLY A 326 3.32 -23.33 -9.56
C GLY A 326 3.46 -23.71 -11.03
N GLY A 327 4.55 -23.29 -11.66
CA GLY A 327 4.86 -23.64 -13.04
C GLY A 327 5.23 -22.42 -13.89
N LEU A 328 4.61 -22.27 -15.05
CA LEU A 328 4.76 -21.08 -15.87
C LEU A 328 3.51 -20.22 -15.71
N GLY A 329 3.65 -18.91 -15.48
CA GLY A 329 2.50 -18.02 -15.31
C GLY A 329 2.57 -17.33 -13.96
N ASP A 330 1.73 -16.32 -13.75
CA ASP A 330 1.72 -15.57 -12.50
C ASP A 330 0.82 -16.31 -11.49
N ASP A 331 1.42 -17.15 -10.64
CA ASP A 331 0.70 -18.10 -9.79
C ASP A 331 0.33 -17.52 -8.42
N SER A 332 -0.77 -17.99 -7.83
CA SER A 332 -1.17 -17.70 -6.45
C SER A 332 -1.21 -18.99 -5.64
N ILE A 333 -0.30 -19.10 -4.66
CA ILE A 333 -0.06 -20.34 -3.93
C ILE A 333 -0.16 -20.12 -2.41
N GLU A 334 -0.94 -20.95 -1.71
CA GLU A 334 -1.04 -20.98 -0.24
C GLU A 334 -0.73 -22.39 0.28
N GLY A 335 0.26 -22.51 1.18
CA GLY A 335 0.62 -23.77 1.85
C GLY A 335 -0.44 -24.18 2.88
N GLY A 336 -0.61 -23.36 3.92
CA GLY A 336 -1.66 -23.54 4.92
C GLY A 336 -1.11 -23.94 6.29
N ASP A 337 -1.63 -25.02 6.89
CA ASP A 337 -1.15 -25.53 8.18
C ASP A 337 -0.11 -26.66 7.98
N GLY A 338 1.19 -26.44 8.07
CA GLY A 338 2.16 -27.51 7.78
C GLY A 338 3.59 -26.99 7.73
N ASP A 339 4.59 -27.87 7.68
CA ASP A 339 5.93 -27.48 7.23
C ASP A 339 5.97 -27.63 5.69
N ASP A 340 5.54 -26.60 4.96
CA ASP A 340 5.25 -26.68 3.52
C ASP A 340 6.47 -26.43 2.62
N ARG A 341 6.43 -26.98 1.40
CA ARG A 341 7.40 -26.67 0.35
C ARG A 341 6.68 -26.11 -0.87
N ILE A 342 6.95 -24.84 -1.17
CA ILE A 342 6.35 -24.10 -2.28
C ILE A 342 7.44 -23.61 -3.24
N GLU A 343 7.18 -23.71 -4.54
CA GLU A 343 8.07 -23.26 -5.62
C GLU A 343 7.23 -22.65 -6.76
N GLY A 344 7.34 -21.34 -6.99
CA GLY A 344 6.60 -20.58 -8.01
C GLY A 344 7.03 -20.95 -9.43
N GLN A 345 8.34 -20.81 -9.72
CA GLN A 345 9.02 -21.00 -11.01
C GLN A 345 9.01 -19.75 -11.90
N ASP A 346 8.45 -19.79 -13.12
CA ASP A 346 8.57 -18.66 -14.06
C ASP A 346 7.28 -17.82 -13.98
N GLY A 347 7.35 -16.54 -13.63
CA GLY A 347 6.17 -15.67 -13.50
C GLY A 347 6.31 -14.70 -12.33
N ASP A 348 5.45 -13.70 -12.25
CA ASP A 348 5.38 -12.83 -11.06
C ASP A 348 4.44 -13.50 -10.03
N ASP A 349 4.98 -14.31 -9.13
CA ASP A 349 4.20 -15.22 -8.27
C ASP A 349 3.86 -14.65 -6.88
N LEU A 350 2.74 -15.09 -6.30
CA LEU A 350 2.35 -14.84 -4.90
C LEU A 350 2.38 -16.14 -4.09
N LEU A 351 3.31 -16.24 -3.13
CA LEU A 351 3.52 -17.42 -2.29
C LEU A 351 3.26 -17.11 -0.82
N LEU A 352 2.32 -17.84 -0.20
CA LEU A 352 1.98 -17.75 1.22
C LEU A 352 2.31 -19.09 1.90
N GLY A 353 3.19 -19.08 2.90
CA GLY A 353 3.58 -20.28 3.68
C GLY A 353 2.47 -20.71 4.64
N GLY A 354 2.19 -19.89 5.64
CA GLY A 354 1.09 -20.11 6.58
C GLY A 354 1.58 -20.43 7.99
N ASN A 355 1.16 -21.56 8.56
CA ASN A 355 1.55 -21.98 9.90
C ASN A 355 2.51 -23.17 9.83
N GLY A 356 3.78 -22.99 10.17
CA GLY A 356 4.73 -24.08 10.33
C GLY A 356 6.13 -23.62 10.02
N ASN A 357 7.03 -24.47 9.54
CA ASN A 357 8.36 -24.02 9.11
C ASN A 357 8.47 -24.24 7.61
N ASP A 358 8.12 -23.21 6.87
CA ASP A 358 7.87 -23.30 5.44
C ASP A 358 9.12 -23.04 4.63
N ARG A 359 9.13 -23.56 3.41
CA ARG A 359 10.16 -23.25 2.42
C ARG A 359 9.48 -22.73 1.15
N LEU A 360 9.68 -21.45 0.88
CA LEU A 360 9.18 -20.75 -0.30
C LEU A 360 10.35 -20.43 -1.24
N LEU A 361 10.14 -20.63 -2.53
CA LEU A 361 11.07 -20.29 -3.61
C LEU A 361 10.26 -19.59 -4.70
N GLY A 362 10.52 -18.31 -4.97
CA GLY A 362 9.86 -17.53 -6.02
C GLY A 362 10.21 -18.10 -7.39
N GLY A 363 11.40 -17.76 -7.89
CA GLY A 363 11.93 -18.31 -9.13
C GLY A 363 12.41 -17.21 -10.07
N ASP A 364 11.99 -17.25 -11.33
CA ASP A 364 12.26 -16.20 -12.31
C ASP A 364 11.02 -15.27 -12.38
N GLY A 365 11.12 -14.00 -11.99
CA GLY A 365 10.01 -13.04 -12.01
C GLY A 365 10.06 -12.10 -10.82
N GLN A 366 9.11 -11.16 -10.71
CA GLN A 366 8.99 -10.31 -9.52
C GLN A 366 8.01 -10.95 -8.54
N ASP A 367 8.55 -11.68 -7.58
CA ASP A 367 7.77 -12.53 -6.70
C ASP A 367 7.41 -11.84 -5.38
N THR A 368 6.28 -12.23 -4.78
CA THR A 368 5.89 -11.85 -3.43
C THR A 368 5.79 -13.09 -2.54
N LEU A 369 6.66 -13.18 -1.52
CA LEU A 369 6.74 -14.32 -0.61
C LEU A 369 6.39 -13.89 0.83
N GLU A 370 5.45 -14.58 1.47
CA GLU A 370 5.05 -14.36 2.86
C GLU A 370 5.19 -15.63 3.70
N GLY A 371 6.06 -15.62 4.72
CA GLY A 371 6.33 -16.79 5.57
C GLY A 371 5.28 -17.04 6.66
N HIS A 372 4.69 -15.96 7.21
CA HIS A 372 3.75 -16.00 8.33
C HIS A 372 4.33 -16.55 9.67
N LEU A 373 3.77 -17.62 10.24
CA LEU A 373 4.11 -18.09 11.60
C LEU A 373 5.07 -19.27 11.52
N GLY A 374 6.34 -19.08 11.91
CA GLY A 374 7.26 -20.17 11.65
C GLY A 374 8.72 -19.99 12.02
N ASN A 375 9.57 -20.83 11.45
CA ASN A 375 10.97 -20.49 11.19
C ASN A 375 11.19 -20.86 9.73
N ASP A 376 10.88 -19.92 8.87
CA ASP A 376 10.65 -20.12 7.45
C ASP A 376 11.94 -19.88 6.67
N THR A 377 11.97 -20.37 5.44
CA THR A 377 13.03 -20.12 4.47
C THR A 377 12.42 -19.59 3.18
N LEU A 378 12.60 -18.29 2.94
CA LEU A 378 12.13 -17.58 1.76
C LEU A 378 13.32 -17.26 0.85
N SER A 379 13.09 -17.37 -0.46
CA SER A 379 14.10 -17.11 -1.49
C SER A 379 13.41 -16.55 -2.73
N GLY A 380 13.66 -15.29 -3.09
CA GLY A 380 13.09 -14.67 -4.30
C GLY A 380 13.66 -15.25 -5.58
N ASP A 381 14.98 -15.54 -5.57
CA ASP A 381 15.77 -16.05 -6.70
C ASP A 381 16.11 -14.98 -7.76
N ALA A 382 15.31 -14.72 -8.80
CA ALA A 382 15.69 -13.82 -9.87
C ALA A 382 14.56 -12.86 -10.27
N GLY A 383 14.74 -11.59 -9.97
CA GLY A 383 13.81 -10.49 -10.24
C GLY A 383 13.83 -9.52 -9.08
N ASP A 384 13.01 -8.47 -9.15
CA ASP A 384 12.91 -7.50 -8.05
C ASP A 384 11.81 -8.00 -7.10
N ASP A 385 12.20 -8.72 -6.04
CA ASP A 385 11.28 -9.51 -5.21
C ASP A 385 10.85 -8.81 -3.91
N LEU A 386 9.69 -9.19 -3.38
CA LEU A 386 9.18 -8.76 -2.07
C LEU A 386 9.09 -9.96 -1.11
N LEU A 387 9.93 -9.96 -0.08
CA LEU A 387 9.91 -11.01 0.94
C LEU A 387 9.43 -10.42 2.28
N ILE A 388 8.42 -11.04 2.87
CA ILE A 388 7.81 -10.62 4.14
C ILE A 388 7.78 -11.79 5.12
N ASP A 389 8.34 -11.61 6.31
CA ASP A 389 8.19 -12.54 7.43
C ASP A 389 7.53 -11.90 8.65
N PHE A 390 7.10 -12.77 9.57
CA PHE A 390 6.57 -12.35 10.87
C PHE A 390 7.30 -13.08 12.00
N ASN A 391 6.56 -13.74 12.91
CA ASN A 391 7.20 -14.28 14.10
C ASN A 391 8.01 -15.51 13.73
N GLY A 392 9.32 -15.47 13.97
CA GLY A 392 10.16 -16.63 13.77
C GLY A 392 11.62 -16.38 14.09
N ASN A 393 12.50 -17.25 13.60
CA ASN A 393 13.90 -16.91 13.32
C ASN A 393 14.13 -17.40 11.90
N ASP A 394 13.89 -16.50 10.96
CA ASP A 394 13.65 -16.85 9.57
C ASP A 394 14.93 -16.74 8.74
N MET A 395 14.93 -17.35 7.56
CA MET A 395 15.99 -17.21 6.57
C MET A 395 15.42 -16.61 5.30
N LEU A 396 15.86 -15.40 4.95
CA LEU A 396 15.37 -14.67 3.79
C LEU A 396 16.56 -14.41 2.85
N MET A 397 16.34 -14.66 1.56
CA MET A 397 17.31 -14.45 0.48
C MET A 397 16.59 -13.74 -0.66
N GLY A 398 16.95 -12.50 -0.98
CA GLY A 398 16.38 -11.78 -2.12
C GLY A 398 16.75 -12.51 -3.42
N GLY A 399 18.01 -12.38 -3.86
CA GLY A 399 18.49 -13.10 -5.02
C GLY A 399 19.22 -12.19 -6.00
N ASP A 400 18.95 -12.34 -7.30
CA ASP A 400 19.40 -11.43 -8.34
C ASP A 400 18.28 -10.39 -8.62
N GLY A 401 18.48 -9.11 -8.32
CA GLY A 401 17.51 -8.03 -8.55
C GLY A 401 17.56 -7.00 -7.44
N ASN A 402 16.68 -6.00 -7.48
CA ASN A 402 16.58 -5.01 -6.39
C ASN A 402 15.46 -5.44 -5.46
N ASP A 403 15.82 -6.17 -4.41
CA ASP A 403 14.85 -6.85 -3.56
C ASP A 403 14.39 -5.99 -2.40
N THR A 404 13.14 -6.17 -1.97
CA THR A 404 12.60 -5.57 -0.74
C THR A 404 12.33 -6.67 0.28
N ILE A 405 12.97 -6.58 1.44
CA ILE A 405 12.85 -7.58 2.51
C ILE A 405 12.33 -6.91 3.78
N GLU A 406 11.16 -7.33 4.26
CA GLU A 406 10.55 -6.85 5.51
C GLU A 406 10.43 -7.99 6.54
N THR A 407 11.01 -7.78 7.72
CA THR A 407 11.10 -8.80 8.77
C THR A 407 10.64 -8.27 10.12
N ASP A 408 10.27 -9.16 11.04
CA ASP A 408 9.95 -8.75 12.41
C ASP A 408 11.19 -8.31 13.24
N GLY A 409 12.39 -8.59 12.70
CA GLY A 409 13.72 -8.24 13.19
C GLY A 409 14.24 -9.12 14.33
N ARG A 410 13.67 -10.31 14.57
CA ARG A 410 13.96 -11.14 15.76
C ARG A 410 14.81 -12.37 15.48
N GLY A 411 16.07 -12.15 15.12
CA GLY A 411 17.06 -13.22 15.07
C GLY A 411 17.10 -13.94 13.72
N ASP A 412 16.58 -13.27 12.71
CA ASP A 412 16.51 -13.72 11.32
C ASP A 412 17.89 -13.65 10.67
N THR A 413 18.05 -14.40 9.60
CA THR A 413 19.22 -14.35 8.73
C THR A 413 18.78 -13.87 7.36
N ILE A 414 19.22 -12.68 6.98
CA ILE A 414 18.77 -11.98 5.79
C ILE A 414 19.96 -11.79 4.84
N PHE A 415 19.76 -12.13 3.58
CA PHE A 415 20.69 -11.88 2.48
C PHE A 415 19.93 -11.10 1.40
N GLY A 416 20.38 -9.90 1.03
CA GLY A 416 19.81 -9.16 -0.11
C GLY A 416 20.13 -9.90 -1.40
N GLY A 417 21.41 -9.94 -1.77
CA GLY A 417 21.87 -10.73 -2.90
C GLY A 417 22.66 -9.88 -3.88
N ALA A 418 22.20 -9.74 -5.11
CA ALA A 418 22.85 -8.97 -6.16
C ALA A 418 21.88 -7.95 -6.74
N GLY A 419 22.18 -6.67 -6.59
CA GLY A 419 21.32 -5.55 -6.95
C GLY A 419 21.25 -4.58 -5.78
N ASN A 420 20.43 -3.54 -5.89
CA ASN A 420 20.36 -2.52 -4.85
C ASN A 420 19.18 -2.82 -3.93
N ASP A 421 19.45 -3.47 -2.81
CA ASP A 421 18.41 -4.08 -1.97
C ASP A 421 17.91 -3.12 -0.89
N LEU A 422 16.65 -3.28 -0.50
CA LEU A 422 15.98 -2.53 0.56
C LEU A 422 15.55 -3.47 1.69
N ILE A 423 16.28 -3.41 2.81
CA ILE A 423 16.08 -4.35 3.93
C ILE A 423 15.52 -3.62 5.16
N TYR A 424 14.33 -4.01 5.62
CA TYR A 424 13.70 -3.57 6.85
C TYR A 424 13.72 -4.68 7.91
N ALA A 425 14.68 -4.60 8.82
CA ALA A 425 14.84 -5.52 9.95
C ALA A 425 14.76 -4.77 11.28
N VAL A 426 13.58 -4.22 11.58
CA VAL A 426 13.36 -3.32 12.72
C VAL A 426 12.33 -3.88 13.70
N THR A 427 12.76 -4.25 14.92
CA THR A 427 11.85 -4.71 15.97
C THR A 427 11.10 -3.55 16.65
N SER A 428 9.87 -3.81 17.09
CA SER A 428 9.16 -2.95 18.05
C SER A 428 9.79 -3.03 19.45
N PHE A 429 10.90 -2.31 19.67
CA PHE A 429 11.53 -1.90 20.95
C PHE A 429 11.37 -2.84 22.17
N SER A 430 11.46 -4.16 22.01
CA SER A 430 11.43 -5.10 23.14
C SER A 430 12.84 -5.57 23.46
N ALA A 431 13.52 -4.85 24.35
CA ALA A 431 14.85 -5.20 24.84
C ALA A 431 14.92 -6.65 25.36
N GLY A 432 15.51 -7.56 24.57
CA GLY A 432 15.75 -8.95 24.96
C GLY A 432 15.83 -10.00 23.85
N THR A 433 15.60 -9.64 22.59
CA THR A 433 15.60 -10.58 21.45
C THR A 433 17.01 -10.83 20.90
N LEU A 434 17.19 -11.95 20.19
CA LEU A 434 18.37 -12.17 19.34
C LEU A 434 18.36 -11.10 18.25
N GLY A 435 19.50 -10.49 17.94
CA GLY A 435 19.60 -9.57 16.81
C GLY A 435 19.76 -10.33 15.51
N SER A 436 19.16 -9.82 14.43
CA SER A 436 19.24 -10.41 13.10
C SER A 436 20.67 -10.33 12.53
N VAL A 437 20.98 -11.25 11.62
CA VAL A 437 22.20 -11.25 10.81
C VAL A 437 21.79 -10.81 9.42
N ILE A 438 22.37 -9.70 8.95
CA ILE A 438 22.03 -9.06 7.68
C ILE A 438 23.29 -9.01 6.81
N ASP A 439 23.15 -9.36 5.55
CA ASP A 439 24.16 -9.23 4.50
C ASP A 439 23.47 -8.60 3.28
N GLY A 440 23.81 -7.35 2.94
CA GLY A 440 23.22 -6.64 1.79
C GLY A 440 23.57 -7.36 0.49
N GLY A 441 24.86 -7.46 0.18
CA GLY A 441 25.35 -8.30 -0.90
C GLY A 441 26.15 -7.51 -1.92
N ASP A 442 25.94 -7.75 -3.22
CA ASP A 442 26.56 -6.97 -4.29
C ASP A 442 25.60 -5.86 -4.74
N GLY A 443 25.94 -4.58 -4.57
CA GLY A 443 25.10 -3.45 -4.99
C GLY A 443 25.12 -2.31 -3.98
N ASP A 444 24.40 -1.23 -4.27
CA ASP A 444 24.29 -0.09 -3.35
C ASP A 444 23.04 -0.30 -2.47
N ASP A 445 23.22 -0.91 -1.29
CA ASP A 445 22.11 -1.42 -0.47
C ASP A 445 21.63 -0.42 0.58
N THR A 446 20.33 -0.45 0.90
CA THR A 446 19.71 0.34 1.97
C THR A 446 19.20 -0.58 3.09
N ILE A 447 19.78 -0.46 4.29
CA ILE A 447 19.53 -1.38 5.40
C ILE A 447 19.01 -0.63 6.62
N PHE A 448 17.78 -0.93 7.05
CA PHE A 448 17.18 -0.49 8.30
C PHE A 448 17.28 -1.60 9.34
N GLY A 449 18.24 -1.50 10.26
CA GLY A 449 18.50 -2.51 11.27
C GLY A 449 18.13 -2.08 12.69
N ASP A 450 17.91 -3.07 13.56
CA ASP A 450 17.72 -2.85 14.99
C ASP A 450 19.03 -2.84 15.80
N MET A 451 18.91 -2.44 17.06
CA MET A 451 20.01 -2.56 18.02
C MET A 451 20.20 -4.04 18.38
N ASN A 452 21.45 -4.53 18.29
CA ASN A 452 21.91 -5.93 18.42
C ASN A 452 22.09 -6.68 17.09
N ALA A 453 21.68 -6.12 15.94
CA ALA A 453 21.94 -6.72 14.64
C ALA A 453 23.44 -6.84 14.32
N THR A 454 23.80 -7.85 13.52
CA THR A 454 25.10 -7.97 12.85
C THR A 454 24.89 -7.73 11.37
N ILE A 455 25.47 -6.66 10.83
CA ILE A 455 25.23 -6.17 9.47
C ILE A 455 26.53 -6.24 8.67
N THR A 456 26.44 -6.80 7.47
CA THR A 456 27.43 -6.74 6.40
C THR A 456 26.76 -5.93 5.28
N GLY A 457 27.36 -4.81 4.88
CA GLY A 457 26.83 -4.04 3.74
C GLY A 457 27.09 -4.80 2.44
N GLY A 458 28.32 -5.27 2.27
CA GLY A 458 28.75 -6.02 1.11
C GLY A 458 29.58 -5.16 0.17
N ALA A 459 29.25 -5.19 -1.12
CA ALA A 459 30.01 -4.54 -2.18
C ALA A 459 29.20 -3.44 -2.87
N GLY A 460 29.34 -2.21 -2.42
CA GLY A 460 28.82 -1.03 -3.10
C GLY A 460 29.00 0.22 -2.27
N ALA A 461 28.08 1.16 -2.41
CA ALA A 461 27.92 2.30 -1.50
C ALA A 461 26.66 2.07 -0.64
N ASP A 462 26.86 1.57 0.57
CA ASP A 462 25.73 1.08 1.37
C ASP A 462 25.22 2.15 2.36
N ASP A 463 23.90 2.26 2.48
CA ASP A 463 23.18 3.16 3.38
C ASP A 463 22.59 2.38 4.57
N ILE A 464 23.27 2.45 5.72
CA ILE A 464 22.86 1.72 6.93
C ILE A 464 22.19 2.68 7.91
N THR A 465 20.92 2.45 8.21
CA THR A 465 20.15 3.18 9.23
C THR A 465 19.84 2.27 10.42
N LEU A 466 20.21 2.70 11.63
CA LEU A 466 19.96 1.95 12.87
C LEU A 466 18.98 2.69 13.77
N LEU A 467 17.86 2.06 14.09
CA LEU A 467 16.85 2.64 14.97
C LEU A 467 17.21 2.41 16.45
N THR A 468 17.44 3.49 17.20
CA THR A 468 17.96 3.45 18.58
C THR A 468 17.13 4.29 19.56
N THR A 469 17.14 3.94 20.85
CA THR A 469 16.56 4.75 21.95
C THR A 469 17.62 5.16 22.97
N PHE A 470 17.34 6.24 23.71
CA PHE A 470 18.22 6.72 24.77
C PHE A 470 18.33 5.72 25.94
N GLY A 471 19.52 5.16 26.17
CA GLY A 471 19.82 4.33 27.33
C GLY A 471 20.90 3.26 27.11
N SER A 472 21.41 2.69 28.21
CA SER A 472 22.39 1.60 28.14
C SER A 472 21.79 0.37 27.45
N ILE A 473 22.30 0.06 26.26
CA ILE A 473 22.01 -1.17 25.53
C ILE A 473 22.92 -2.30 26.01
N ALA A 474 22.39 -3.53 25.99
CA ALA A 474 23.13 -4.71 26.47
C ALA A 474 24.17 -5.20 25.47
N ASN A 475 23.88 -5.16 24.16
CA ASN A 475 24.86 -5.35 23.10
C ASN A 475 24.70 -4.27 22.01
N PRO A 476 25.82 -3.77 21.47
CA PRO A 476 25.79 -2.86 20.32
C PRO A 476 25.52 -3.61 19.02
N ALA A 477 24.97 -2.90 18.02
CA ALA A 477 24.98 -3.37 16.64
C ALA A 477 26.43 -3.53 16.15
N VAL A 478 26.68 -4.49 15.27
CA VAL A 478 28.02 -4.76 14.72
C VAL A 478 27.96 -4.64 13.21
N ILE A 479 28.76 -3.74 12.63
CA ILE A 479 28.92 -3.62 11.18
C ILE A 479 30.28 -4.19 10.81
N THR A 480 30.32 -5.18 9.92
CA THR A 480 31.50 -6.03 9.72
C THR A 480 32.49 -5.58 8.65
N ASP A 481 32.05 -4.77 7.70
CA ASP A 481 32.81 -4.46 6.48
C ASP A 481 32.73 -3.00 6.00
N PHE A 482 32.14 -2.11 6.83
CA PHE A 482 31.96 -0.69 6.55
C PHE A 482 33.19 -0.02 5.87
N ASP A 483 33.03 0.41 4.62
CA ASP A 483 33.98 1.25 3.88
C ASP A 483 33.65 2.75 4.07
N PRO A 484 34.40 3.48 4.90
CA PRO A 484 34.14 4.90 5.18
C PRO A 484 34.28 5.83 3.96
N ALA A 485 34.76 5.35 2.82
CA ALA A 485 34.85 6.12 1.58
C ALA A 485 33.58 6.06 0.72
N MET A 486 32.73 5.06 0.92
CA MET A 486 31.56 4.76 0.08
C MET A 486 30.28 4.68 0.92
N ASP A 487 30.35 4.08 2.11
CA ASP A 487 29.18 3.76 2.92
C ASP A 487 28.77 4.92 3.84
N ARG A 488 27.48 4.96 4.15
CA ARG A 488 26.88 5.89 5.12
C ARG A 488 26.31 5.11 6.29
N LEU A 489 26.47 5.66 7.49
CA LEU A 489 25.83 5.14 8.70
C LEU A 489 25.03 6.26 9.34
N THR A 490 23.73 6.02 9.48
CA THR A 490 22.78 6.89 10.16
C THR A 490 22.29 6.20 11.43
N LEU A 491 22.44 6.86 12.57
CA LEU A 491 21.78 6.46 13.81
C LEU A 491 20.51 7.28 13.98
N ASP A 492 19.34 6.66 13.86
CA ASP A 492 18.05 7.32 14.00
C ASP A 492 17.52 7.14 15.43
N THR A 493 17.39 8.23 16.18
CA THR A 493 16.90 8.21 17.57
C THR A 493 15.43 8.58 17.66
N GLN A 494 14.54 7.64 18.00
CA GLN A 494 13.16 7.99 18.31
C GLN A 494 13.07 8.73 19.65
N THR A 495 12.59 9.98 19.62
CA THR A 495 12.47 10.86 20.79
C THR A 495 11.34 10.40 21.72
N GLY A 496 11.66 9.45 22.60
CA GLY A 496 10.85 9.16 23.77
C GLY A 496 10.69 10.44 24.60
N THR A 497 9.45 10.94 24.68
CA THR A 497 9.03 12.15 25.41
C THR A 497 9.92 12.52 26.62
N ALA A 498 10.44 13.75 26.57
CA ALA A 498 11.06 14.52 27.66
C ALA A 498 12.52 14.21 28.05
N SER A 499 13.47 14.97 27.49
CA SER A 499 14.35 15.91 28.24
C SER A 499 15.38 16.53 27.30
N ALA A 500 15.50 17.86 27.33
CA ALA A 500 16.40 18.70 26.52
C ALA A 500 17.90 18.39 26.74
N ILE A 501 18.38 17.30 26.13
CA ILE A 501 19.80 17.01 25.96
C ILE A 501 19.93 16.60 24.50
N THR A 502 20.61 17.40 23.69
CA THR A 502 21.05 16.96 22.37
C THR A 502 22.06 15.82 22.59
N PRO A 503 21.79 14.58 22.16
CA PRO A 503 22.81 13.54 22.19
C PRO A 503 24.01 14.00 21.38
N TRP A 504 25.19 13.72 21.90
CA TRP A 504 26.45 13.95 21.21
C TRP A 504 26.98 12.61 20.73
N LEU A 505 27.16 12.51 19.42
CA LEU A 505 27.84 11.41 18.76
C LEU A 505 29.35 11.51 19.04
N ASP A 506 29.97 10.42 19.48
CA ASP A 506 31.42 10.31 19.65
C ASP A 506 31.94 9.03 18.96
N LEU A 507 33.19 9.06 18.52
CA LEU A 507 33.88 7.94 17.88
C LEU A 507 35.17 7.66 18.65
N ARG A 508 35.37 6.42 19.10
CA ARG A 508 36.64 6.02 19.75
C ARG A 508 37.17 4.71 19.20
N ALA A 509 38.49 4.60 19.11
CA ALA A 509 39.13 3.33 18.79
C ALA A 509 38.84 2.31 19.92
N ALA A 510 38.39 1.12 19.52
CA ALA A 510 38.15 0.02 20.44
C ALA A 510 39.47 -0.48 21.06
N ALA A 511 39.36 -1.23 22.16
CA ALA A 511 40.53 -1.72 22.91
C ALA A 511 41.45 -2.67 22.11
N ASN A 512 40.97 -3.26 21.02
CA ASN A 512 41.77 -4.11 20.11
C ASN A 512 42.62 -3.31 19.11
N GLY A 513 42.32 -2.02 18.91
CA GLY A 513 43.05 -1.10 18.04
C GLY A 513 42.76 -1.26 16.55
N THR A 514 41.79 -2.09 16.16
CA THR A 514 41.36 -2.31 14.76
C THR A 514 39.92 -1.90 14.51
N ASP A 515 39.11 -1.77 15.56
CA ASP A 515 37.68 -1.45 15.44
C ASP A 515 37.40 -0.02 15.95
N VAL A 516 36.27 0.54 15.51
CA VAL A 516 35.74 1.82 16.00
C VAL A 516 34.45 1.59 16.75
N GLU A 517 34.36 2.12 17.96
CA GLU A 517 33.14 2.18 18.75
C GLU A 517 32.46 3.53 18.44
N VAL A 518 31.19 3.47 18.02
CA VAL A 518 30.31 4.63 17.85
C VAL A 518 29.47 4.79 19.11
N LEU A 519 29.48 5.99 19.68
CA LEU A 519 28.92 6.26 20.98
C LEU A 519 27.81 7.30 20.92
N LEU A 520 26.76 7.05 21.68
CA LEU A 520 25.73 8.03 22.01
C LEU A 520 25.77 8.28 23.51
N ASP A 521 25.95 9.54 23.91
CA ASP A 521 26.08 9.97 25.31
C ASP A 521 27.14 9.21 26.13
N GLY A 522 28.18 8.72 25.44
CA GLY A 522 29.31 7.99 26.04
C GLY A 522 29.10 6.49 26.25
N GLU A 523 27.96 5.93 25.86
CA GLU A 523 27.70 4.48 25.77
C GLU A 523 27.92 3.98 24.33
N VAL A 524 28.36 2.74 24.16
CA VAL A 524 28.64 2.18 22.81
C VAL A 524 27.35 1.67 22.20
N HIS A 525 26.98 2.22 21.04
CA HIS A 525 25.78 1.84 20.29
C HIS A 525 26.11 0.98 19.07
N VAL A 526 27.22 1.27 18.38
CA VAL A 526 27.67 0.50 17.21
C VAL A 526 29.15 0.16 17.34
N LEU A 527 29.52 -1.00 16.82
CA LEU A 527 30.90 -1.42 16.64
C LEU A 527 31.19 -1.65 15.16
N LEU A 528 32.02 -0.79 14.57
CA LEU A 528 32.54 -0.93 13.22
C LEU A 528 33.81 -1.80 13.25
N ARG A 529 33.79 -2.95 12.59
CA ARG A 529 34.93 -3.89 12.57
C ARG A 529 35.95 -3.52 11.51
N ASP A 530 37.23 -3.70 11.85
CA ASP A 530 38.36 -3.51 10.93
C ASP A 530 38.46 -2.11 10.26
N VAL A 531 37.74 -1.11 10.79
CA VAL A 531 37.81 0.30 10.38
C VAL A 531 38.86 1.06 11.19
N ALA A 532 39.75 1.79 10.52
CA ALA A 532 40.68 2.67 11.22
C ALA A 532 39.97 3.96 11.67
N LEU A 533 40.19 4.37 12.94
CA LEU A 533 39.59 5.60 13.49
C LEU A 533 39.86 6.87 12.65
N THR A 534 41.01 6.96 11.97
CA THR A 534 41.32 8.09 11.08
C THR A 534 40.47 8.15 9.83
N ASP A 535 39.93 7.01 9.42
CA ASP A 535 39.13 6.86 8.21
C ASP A 535 37.65 6.96 8.59
N ALA A 536 37.23 6.43 9.75
CA ALA A 536 35.92 6.68 10.34
C ALA A 536 35.65 8.17 10.65
N LEU A 537 36.66 8.93 11.11
CA LEU A 537 36.55 10.39 11.28
C LEU A 537 36.40 11.18 9.96
N ARG A 538 36.59 10.53 8.81
CA ARG A 538 36.38 11.09 7.47
C ARG A 538 35.07 10.62 6.83
N ALA A 539 34.43 9.60 7.40
CA ALA A 539 33.21 8.99 6.92
C ALA A 539 31.99 9.86 7.24
N GLN A 540 30.92 9.72 6.45
CA GLN A 540 29.60 10.28 6.77
C GLN A 540 28.88 9.42 7.84
N VAL A 541 29.52 9.21 8.99
CA VAL A 541 28.82 8.64 10.15
C VAL A 541 28.00 9.76 10.78
N GLY A 542 26.72 9.80 10.42
CA GLY A 542 25.74 10.78 10.85
C GLY A 542 24.95 10.30 12.06
N LEU A 543 24.52 11.24 12.88
CA LEU A 543 23.47 11.02 13.86
C LEU A 543 22.22 11.71 13.29
N SER A 544 21.18 10.94 12.97
CA SER A 544 19.83 11.48 12.77
C SER A 544 19.16 11.53 14.14
N VAL A 545 19.31 12.66 14.81
CA VAL A 545 18.70 12.93 16.11
C VAL A 545 17.24 13.37 16.03
N ASP A 546 16.54 13.52 14.90
CA ASP A 546 15.90 14.84 14.71
C ASP A 546 16.93 15.92 15.14
N PRO A 547 18.11 15.98 14.50
CA PRO A 547 18.91 17.14 14.67
C PRO A 547 18.20 18.23 13.86
N ILE A 548 18.44 19.48 14.20
CA ILE A 548 18.16 20.55 13.26
C ILE A 548 19.47 20.69 12.45
N PRO A 549 19.63 20.12 11.24
CA PRO A 549 20.60 20.62 10.28
C PRO A 549 19.86 21.26 9.11
N GLY A 550 19.96 22.58 9.00
CA GLY A 550 19.60 23.26 7.75
C GLY A 550 20.60 22.88 6.67
N THR A 551 20.08 22.40 5.54
CA THR A 551 20.77 22.43 4.24
C THR A 551 19.71 22.41 3.14
N ASP A 552 19.35 23.61 2.66
CA ASP A 552 18.96 24.00 1.28
C ASP A 552 18.12 25.29 1.20
N GLY A 553 17.99 26.05 2.30
CA GLY A 553 17.35 27.37 2.34
C GLY A 553 18.20 28.45 3.02
N ASN A 554 17.60 29.63 3.27
CA ASN A 554 18.24 30.71 4.03
C ASN A 554 18.19 30.40 5.54
N ASP A 555 19.26 29.87 6.11
CA ASP A 555 19.27 29.32 7.46
C ASP A 555 19.74 30.33 8.53
N THR A 556 19.22 30.27 9.77
CA THR A 556 19.74 31.09 10.90
C THR A 556 20.41 30.21 11.95
N LEU A 557 21.74 30.23 12.02
CA LEU A 557 22.55 29.44 12.96
C LEU A 557 23.12 30.32 14.07
N SER A 558 23.04 29.88 15.34
CA SER A 558 23.67 30.59 16.46
C SER A 558 24.50 29.68 17.37
N GLY A 559 25.70 30.14 17.74
CA GLY A 559 26.67 29.39 18.57
C GLY A 559 27.01 30.09 19.89
N LEU A 560 27.49 29.32 20.88
CA LEU A 560 27.97 29.78 22.19
C LEU A 560 29.45 29.38 22.41
N GLY A 561 30.41 30.21 21.98
CA GLY A 561 31.84 30.04 22.31
C GLY A 561 32.70 29.48 21.17
N THR A 562 33.40 28.34 21.37
CA THR A 562 34.36 27.77 20.38
C THR A 562 33.71 27.04 19.20
N ASP A 563 32.46 27.36 18.91
CA ASP A 563 31.66 26.60 17.97
C ASP A 563 32.09 26.88 16.53
N THR A 564 31.85 25.89 15.65
CA THR A 564 31.98 26.03 14.21
C THR A 564 30.57 26.01 13.62
N LEU A 565 30.15 27.12 13.02
CA LEU A 565 28.86 27.26 12.32
C LEU A 565 29.13 27.15 10.81
N ILE A 566 28.28 26.41 10.09
CA ILE A 566 28.41 26.15 8.65
C ILE A 566 27.04 26.42 8.01
N GLY A 567 26.96 27.38 7.09
CA GLY A 567 25.71 27.86 6.47
C GLY A 567 25.17 26.90 5.43
N GLY A 568 25.89 26.63 4.35
CA GLY A 568 25.38 25.73 3.30
C GLY A 568 25.34 26.41 1.94
N ALA A 569 24.21 26.31 1.22
CA ALA A 569 24.05 26.75 -0.17
C ALA A 569 22.98 27.87 -0.36
N GLY A 570 22.46 28.42 0.74
CA GLY A 570 21.46 29.50 0.77
C GLY A 570 22.03 30.83 1.29
N ASN A 571 21.20 31.86 1.45
CA ASN A 571 21.62 33.13 2.08
C ASN A 571 21.50 33.01 3.60
N ASP A 572 22.57 32.59 4.27
CA ASP A 572 22.52 32.13 5.65
C ASP A 572 22.89 33.23 6.66
N LEU A 573 22.20 33.27 7.80
CA LEU A 573 22.49 34.14 8.94
C LEU A 573 23.24 33.35 10.03
N LEU A 574 24.56 33.53 10.10
CA LEU A 574 25.41 32.89 11.12
C LEU A 574 25.74 33.88 12.24
N ILE A 575 25.37 33.57 13.48
CA ILE A 575 25.53 34.45 14.65
C ILE A 575 26.38 33.79 15.75
N GLY A 576 27.61 34.28 15.97
CA GLY A 576 28.51 33.77 17.00
C GLY A 576 28.22 34.25 18.45
N GLN A 577 26.97 34.42 18.88
CA GLN A 577 26.63 35.26 20.03
C GLN A 577 27.36 34.97 21.36
N ALA A 578 27.81 36.06 21.97
CA ALA A 578 28.13 36.19 23.38
C ALA A 578 26.84 36.33 24.23
N THR A 579 26.75 35.59 25.33
CA THR A 579 25.57 35.62 26.21
C THR A 579 25.35 36.99 26.87
N GLY A 580 24.13 37.55 26.76
CA GLY A 580 23.50 38.35 27.81
C GLY A 580 22.98 39.73 27.40
N ASN A 581 21.72 40.01 27.77
CA ASN A 581 21.14 41.36 27.87
C ASN A 581 22.17 42.36 28.41
N THR A 582 22.39 43.45 27.68
CA THR A 582 22.95 44.73 28.13
C THR A 582 23.81 44.68 29.41
N VAL A 583 25.15 44.67 29.25
CA VAL A 583 26.20 45.31 30.10
C VAL A 583 27.49 44.48 30.36
N GLU A 584 27.61 43.18 30.07
CA GLU A 584 28.94 42.50 30.14
C GLU A 584 29.18 41.50 29.01
N LEU A 585 29.85 41.93 27.93
CA LEU A 585 30.45 41.05 26.93
C LEU A 585 31.70 40.38 27.51
N SER A 586 31.52 39.27 28.23
CA SER A 586 32.61 38.39 28.69
C SER A 586 32.73 37.19 27.76
N VAL A 587 33.49 37.33 26.68
CA VAL A 587 33.78 36.25 25.72
C VAL A 587 34.85 35.32 26.30
N THR A 588 34.58 34.01 26.39
CA THR A 588 35.56 33.04 26.94
C THR A 588 36.37 32.24 25.92
N ALA A 589 36.07 32.25 24.61
CA ALA A 589 36.96 31.74 23.55
C ALA A 589 36.43 32.06 22.12
N PRO A 590 37.31 32.17 21.10
CA PRO A 590 36.96 32.46 19.70
C PRO A 590 36.35 31.26 18.94
N GLY A 591 35.41 31.53 18.02
CA GLY A 591 34.74 30.56 17.13
C GLY A 591 35.04 30.73 15.63
N VAL A 592 34.44 29.88 14.78
CA VAL A 592 34.60 29.88 13.31
C VAL A 592 33.23 29.87 12.63
N LEU A 593 32.97 30.81 11.73
CA LEU A 593 31.74 30.91 10.94
C LEU A 593 32.09 30.72 9.46
N LEU A 594 31.45 29.75 8.81
CA LEU A 594 31.64 29.42 7.40
C LEU A 594 30.28 29.59 6.68
N GLY A 595 30.13 30.59 5.82
CA GLY A 595 28.89 30.88 5.07
C GLY A 595 28.60 29.76 4.07
N GLY A 596 29.30 29.74 2.94
CA GLY A 596 29.17 28.66 1.96
C GLY A 596 28.96 29.23 0.57
N ASP A 597 27.94 28.75 -0.15
CA ASP A 597 27.52 29.31 -1.43
C ASP A 597 26.23 30.14 -1.18
N GLY A 598 26.15 31.41 -1.58
CA GLY A 598 25.00 32.28 -1.29
C GLY A 598 25.39 33.70 -0.87
N ASP A 599 24.43 34.64 -0.77
CA ASP A 599 24.65 35.99 -0.23
C ASP A 599 24.50 35.95 1.32
N ASP A 600 25.53 35.49 2.02
CA ASP A 600 25.45 35.16 3.45
C ASP A 600 25.56 36.38 4.38
N THR A 601 24.94 36.33 5.57
CA THR A 601 25.14 37.29 6.65
C THR A 601 25.86 36.67 7.85
N LEU A 602 27.12 37.05 8.08
CA LEU A 602 27.95 36.51 9.15
C LEU A 602 28.21 37.55 10.25
N ILE A 603 27.72 37.31 11.46
CA ILE A 603 27.87 38.19 12.64
C ILE A 603 28.92 37.61 13.61
N GLY A 604 30.10 38.23 13.64
CA GLY A 604 31.25 37.80 14.43
C GLY A 604 31.62 38.75 15.57
N GLY A 605 32.07 38.17 16.68
CA GLY A 605 32.64 38.87 17.84
C GLY A 605 34.17 38.91 17.86
N PRO A 606 34.78 39.48 18.92
CA PRO A 606 36.23 39.63 19.00
C PRO A 606 36.99 38.30 19.03
N GLY A 607 37.83 38.09 18.01
CA GLY A 607 38.69 36.90 17.88
C GLY A 607 38.16 35.82 16.95
N ASP A 608 36.93 35.98 16.45
CA ASP A 608 36.31 35.03 15.52
C ASP A 608 36.94 35.07 14.13
N ILE A 609 36.77 33.96 13.41
CA ILE A 609 37.16 33.81 12.01
C ILE A 609 35.89 33.63 11.19
N LEU A 610 35.72 34.45 10.16
CA LEU A 610 34.58 34.41 9.25
C LEU A 610 35.07 34.17 7.82
N THR A 611 34.34 33.33 7.10
CA THR A 611 34.51 33.10 5.65
C THR A 611 33.14 33.09 4.99
N GLY A 612 32.89 34.01 4.07
CA GLY A 612 31.61 34.13 3.35
C GLY A 612 31.44 33.04 2.29
N GLY A 613 32.46 32.79 1.47
CA GLY A 613 32.44 31.78 0.41
C GLY A 613 32.12 32.36 -0.97
N GLU A 614 31.17 31.80 -1.73
CA GLU A 614 30.77 32.32 -3.06
C GLU A 614 29.45 33.12 -2.97
N GLY A 615 29.52 34.45 -3.14
CA GLY A 615 28.32 35.30 -3.19
C GLY A 615 28.62 36.78 -2.94
N ALA A 616 27.59 37.58 -2.64
CA ALA A 616 27.72 38.95 -2.17
C ALA A 616 27.45 39.02 -0.65
N ASP A 617 28.49 38.70 0.12
CA ASP A 617 28.34 38.45 1.55
C ASP A 617 28.30 39.73 2.40
N SER A 618 27.55 39.68 3.50
CA SER A 618 27.43 40.73 4.50
C SER A 618 28.09 40.31 5.81
N PHE A 619 29.22 40.93 6.14
CA PHE A 619 29.93 40.70 7.39
C PHE A 619 29.56 41.76 8.43
N GLU A 620 29.04 41.35 9.58
CA GLU A 620 28.88 42.23 10.75
C GLU A 620 29.92 41.90 11.82
N VAL A 621 30.78 42.89 12.13
CA VAL A 621 31.77 42.78 13.22
C VAL A 621 31.28 43.53 14.43
N VAL A 622 30.99 42.79 15.50
CA VAL A 622 30.57 43.35 16.79
C VAL A 622 31.77 43.43 17.75
N SER A 623 32.11 44.65 18.19
CA SER A 623 33.27 44.87 19.08
C SER A 623 32.99 45.91 20.17
N THR A 624 33.78 45.88 21.25
CA THR A 624 33.70 46.85 22.36
C THR A 624 35.07 47.45 22.71
N SER A 625 35.05 48.51 23.51
CA SER A 625 36.26 49.07 24.11
C SER A 625 36.92 48.07 25.07
N GLY A 626 38.09 47.55 24.70
CA GLY A 626 38.88 46.63 25.55
C GLY A 626 38.82 45.15 25.17
N ALA A 627 38.15 44.80 24.06
CA ALA A 627 38.16 43.45 23.51
C ALA A 627 39.57 42.95 23.13
N SER A 628 39.81 41.64 23.28
CA SER A 628 41.12 41.01 23.05
C SER A 628 41.19 40.30 21.71
N GLY A 629 41.69 41.00 20.69
CA GLY A 629 41.93 40.44 19.36
C GLY A 629 40.89 40.92 18.33
N PRO A 630 41.30 41.12 17.07
CA PRO A 630 40.37 41.49 16.01
C PRO A 630 39.65 40.25 15.47
N THR A 631 38.46 40.48 14.93
CA THR A 631 37.77 39.53 14.06
C THR A 631 38.52 39.41 12.73
N VAL A 632 38.67 38.19 12.19
CA VAL A 632 39.41 37.94 10.95
C VAL A 632 38.45 37.44 9.87
N ILE A 633 38.39 38.15 8.75
CA ILE A 633 37.56 37.78 7.59
C ILE A 633 38.51 37.29 6.49
N MET A 634 38.42 36.03 6.06
CA MET A 634 39.47 35.42 5.22
C MET A 634 39.29 35.59 3.70
N ASP A 635 38.08 35.80 3.21
CA ASP A 635 37.71 35.67 1.78
C ASP A 635 36.96 36.86 1.19
N PHE A 636 36.93 38.00 1.88
CA PHE A 636 36.21 39.22 1.47
C PHE A 636 36.47 39.67 0.01
N ASP A 637 35.44 39.72 -0.84
CA ASP A 637 35.45 40.32 -2.17
C ASP A 637 35.06 41.80 -2.14
N ASN A 638 36.04 42.67 -2.40
CA ASN A 638 35.86 44.12 -2.47
C ASN A 638 34.79 44.63 -3.45
N ALA A 639 34.37 43.82 -4.43
CA ALA A 639 33.38 44.22 -5.43
C ALA A 639 31.93 43.94 -5.01
N ASN A 640 31.71 42.91 -4.19
CA ASN A 640 30.39 42.36 -3.92
C ASN A 640 30.07 42.36 -2.41
N ASP A 641 31.06 42.17 -1.55
CA ASP A 641 30.83 42.02 -0.11
C ASP A 641 30.71 43.38 0.60
N GLN A 642 29.93 43.38 1.68
CA GLN A 642 29.78 44.52 2.58
C GLN A 642 30.32 44.19 3.97
N LEU A 643 30.92 45.19 4.61
CA LEU A 643 31.37 45.10 6.00
C LEU A 643 30.70 46.16 6.86
N THR A 644 29.94 45.74 7.85
CA THR A 644 29.41 46.62 8.89
C THR A 644 30.16 46.38 10.19
N VAL A 645 30.62 47.45 10.83
CA VAL A 645 31.22 47.37 12.17
C VAL A 645 30.28 48.00 13.18
N THR A 646 29.81 47.19 14.13
CA THR A 646 29.02 47.64 15.28
C THR A 646 29.93 47.75 16.50
N TYR A 647 30.17 48.98 16.96
CA TYR A 647 31.08 49.26 18.07
C TYR A 647 30.33 49.78 19.30
N PHE A 648 30.33 49.00 20.38
CA PHE A 648 29.71 49.38 21.64
C PHE A 648 30.66 50.21 22.51
N VAL A 649 30.16 51.34 22.99
CA VAL A 649 30.89 52.27 23.85
C VAL A 649 30.43 52.16 25.31
N ALA A 650 31.38 52.20 26.25
CA ALA A 650 31.07 52.16 27.68
C ALA A 650 30.29 53.41 28.15
N GLU A 651 29.48 53.25 29.20
CA GLU A 651 28.66 54.31 29.79
C GLU A 651 29.46 55.61 30.06
N GLY A 652 29.00 56.73 29.50
CA GLY A 652 29.54 58.07 29.77
C GLY A 652 30.65 58.54 28.83
N GLU A 653 30.99 57.77 27.79
CA GLU A 653 31.85 58.20 26.70
C GLU A 653 31.05 58.91 25.58
N ASP A 654 31.67 59.88 24.91
CA ASP A 654 31.03 60.66 23.84
C ASP A 654 31.19 59.94 22.49
N ALA A 655 30.09 59.42 21.93
CA ALA A 655 30.06 58.69 20.67
C ALA A 655 30.68 59.47 19.51
N SER A 656 30.61 60.80 19.54
CA SER A 656 31.14 61.68 18.49
C SER A 656 32.67 61.69 18.40
N LEU A 657 33.38 61.04 19.33
CA LEU A 657 34.84 60.88 19.33
C LEU A 657 35.30 59.55 18.70
N TYR A 658 34.39 58.66 18.33
CA TYR A 658 34.71 57.37 17.74
C TYR A 658 34.66 57.44 16.22
N GLU A 659 35.80 57.73 15.63
CA GLU A 659 35.98 57.66 14.18
C GLU A 659 36.50 56.26 13.80
N GLY A 660 35.86 55.68 12.80
CA GLY A 660 36.39 54.51 12.12
C GLY A 660 37.35 54.92 11.00
N SER A 661 38.40 54.14 10.79
CA SER A 661 39.39 54.38 9.76
C SER A 661 39.98 53.07 9.25
N LEU A 662 40.39 53.06 7.98
CA LEU A 662 41.10 51.93 7.40
C LEU A 662 42.62 52.16 7.44
N ARG A 663 43.38 51.10 7.73
CA ARG A 663 44.85 51.12 7.69
C ARG A 663 45.37 49.92 6.94
N GLN A 664 46.10 50.17 5.85
CA GLN A 664 46.87 49.10 5.19
C GLN A 664 48.09 48.72 6.04
N ASN A 665 48.23 47.45 6.38
CA ASN A 665 49.36 46.90 7.13
C ASN A 665 49.99 45.70 6.39
N GLY A 666 50.84 45.98 5.40
CA GLY A 666 51.33 44.94 4.49
C GLY A 666 50.21 44.49 3.55
N ASP A 667 50.01 43.18 3.45
CA ASP A 667 48.98 42.56 2.61
C ASP A 667 47.63 42.41 3.33
N THR A 668 47.47 42.96 4.54
CA THR A 668 46.22 42.95 5.31
C THR A 668 45.66 44.35 5.42
N LEU A 669 44.38 44.53 5.13
CA LEU A 669 43.63 45.73 5.44
C LEU A 669 43.07 45.61 6.86
N GLU A 670 43.33 46.60 7.70
CA GLU A 670 42.80 46.65 9.06
C GLU A 670 41.70 47.71 9.16
N VAL A 671 40.59 47.35 9.82
CA VAL A 671 39.56 48.30 10.22
C VAL A 671 39.80 48.71 11.66
N LEU A 672 39.88 50.03 11.88
CA LEU A 672 40.17 50.59 13.19
C LEU A 672 39.02 51.47 13.65
N VAL A 673 38.62 51.28 14.91
CA VAL A 673 37.75 52.22 15.61
C VAL A 673 38.56 52.86 16.73
N ASN A 674 38.73 54.19 16.70
CA ASN A 674 39.57 54.94 17.64
C ASN A 674 40.98 54.34 17.84
N ASN A 675 41.61 53.95 16.73
CA ASN A 675 42.98 53.41 16.67
C ASN A 675 43.18 52.01 17.32
N GLN A 676 42.09 51.31 17.69
CA GLN A 676 42.06 49.87 18.00
C GLN A 676 41.68 49.09 16.74
N VAL A 677 42.39 48.00 16.43
CA VAL A 677 42.04 47.12 15.30
C VAL A 677 40.87 46.23 15.73
N VAL A 678 39.76 46.33 15.03
CA VAL A 678 38.52 45.58 15.33
C VAL A 678 38.28 44.47 14.31
N ALA A 679 38.68 44.67 13.05
CA ALA A 679 38.63 43.65 12.01
C ALA A 679 39.93 43.62 11.18
N GLN A 680 40.28 42.44 10.68
CA GLN A 680 41.39 42.22 9.74
C GLN A 680 40.91 41.46 8.51
N LEU A 681 41.27 41.98 7.34
CA LEU A 681 40.97 41.40 6.04
C LEU A 681 42.28 41.08 5.31
N PRO A 682 42.84 39.87 5.48
CA PRO A 682 44.07 39.45 4.81
C PRO A 682 43.88 39.36 3.29
N GLY A 683 44.92 39.71 2.52
CA GLY A 683 44.89 39.64 1.05
C GLY A 683 44.28 40.87 0.37
N ILE A 684 43.61 41.74 1.13
CA ILE A 684 42.90 42.91 0.59
C ILE A 684 43.81 44.15 0.50
N THR A 685 43.78 44.79 -0.67
CA THR A 685 44.46 46.08 -0.91
C THR A 685 43.51 47.08 -1.56
N GLY A 686 43.32 48.25 -0.94
CA GLY A 686 42.44 49.30 -1.47
C GLY A 686 41.42 49.81 -0.46
N ASN A 687 40.44 50.57 -0.92
CA ASN A 687 39.26 50.90 -0.13
C ASN A 687 38.18 49.84 -0.38
N ILE A 688 37.42 49.50 0.65
CA ILE A 688 36.24 48.64 0.61
C ILE A 688 34.98 49.47 0.88
N GLY A 689 33.80 48.98 0.49
CA GLY A 689 32.54 49.44 1.06
C GLY A 689 32.47 48.97 2.51
N TRP A 690 32.30 49.89 3.46
CA TRP A 690 32.10 49.51 4.86
C TRP A 690 31.33 50.59 5.63
N GLY A 691 30.50 50.17 6.57
CA GLY A 691 29.74 51.01 7.49
C GLY A 691 30.29 50.96 8.91
N LEU A 692 30.09 52.04 9.66
CA LEU A 692 30.35 52.09 11.11
C LEU A 692 29.08 52.47 11.84
N THR A 693 28.61 51.56 12.69
CA THR A 693 27.52 51.79 13.64
C THR A 693 28.13 51.94 15.04
N VAL A 694 27.98 53.11 15.66
CA VAL A 694 28.45 53.35 17.04
C VAL A 694 27.25 53.33 17.97
N VAL A 695 27.18 52.32 18.83
CA VAL A 695 26.07 52.12 19.77
C VAL A 695 26.48 52.61 21.16
N VAL A 696 25.77 53.63 21.65
CA VAL A 696 25.89 54.10 23.03
C VAL A 696 24.79 53.45 23.85
N ASP A 697 25.16 52.64 24.83
CA ASP A 697 24.19 52.26 25.86
C ASP A 697 23.83 53.50 26.68
N ASN A 698 22.58 54.00 26.57
CA ASN A 698 22.00 54.85 27.61
C ASN A 698 20.48 55.08 27.46
N ALA A 699 19.76 54.65 28.50
CA ALA A 699 18.42 55.12 28.86
C ALA A 699 18.39 56.64 29.20
N SER A 700 18.43 57.53 28.20
CA SER A 700 18.26 58.98 28.42
C SER A 700 17.18 59.60 27.52
N SER A 701 16.41 60.54 28.08
CA SER A 701 15.08 60.97 27.62
C SER A 701 15.06 62.25 26.76
N GLU A 702 16.01 62.47 25.85
CA GLU A 702 15.99 63.62 24.91
C GLU A 702 16.27 63.14 23.48
N PRO A 703 15.40 63.44 22.49
CA PRO A 703 15.52 62.90 21.14
C PRO A 703 16.67 63.55 20.35
N VAL A 704 17.40 62.72 19.59
CA VAL A 704 18.46 63.14 18.67
C VAL A 704 18.07 62.72 17.26
N PRO A 705 18.03 63.63 16.26
CA PRO A 705 17.65 63.25 14.89
C PRO A 705 18.74 62.38 14.24
N LEU A 706 18.33 61.21 13.72
CA LEU A 706 19.13 60.40 12.80
C LEU A 706 18.80 60.82 11.36
N ILE A 707 19.81 61.16 10.58
CA ILE A 707 19.65 61.64 9.21
C ILE A 707 20.55 60.81 8.29
N GLY A 708 19.96 60.16 7.29
CA GLY A 708 20.65 59.42 6.24
C GLY A 708 21.52 60.30 5.34
N THR A 709 22.38 59.66 4.57
CA THR A 709 23.22 60.25 3.54
C THR A 709 22.60 60.09 2.14
N ASP A 710 23.26 60.57 1.08
CA ASP A 710 22.77 60.36 -0.29
C ASP A 710 23.13 58.91 -0.72
N GLY A 711 22.27 57.94 -0.41
CA GLY A 711 22.41 56.49 -0.69
C GLY A 711 21.30 55.67 0.00
N ALA A 712 21.22 54.36 -0.26
CA ALA A 712 20.31 53.47 0.46
C ALA A 712 20.83 53.23 1.89
N ASP A 713 20.09 53.69 2.88
CA ASP A 713 20.48 53.64 4.29
C ASP A 713 19.47 52.82 5.12
N THR A 714 19.98 52.03 6.08
CA THR A 714 19.15 51.44 7.14
C THR A 714 19.33 52.24 8.42
N LEU A 715 18.26 52.88 8.89
CA LEU A 715 18.28 53.78 10.05
C LEU A 715 17.34 53.29 11.15
N THR A 716 17.87 53.05 12.33
CA THR A 716 17.10 52.58 13.49
C THR A 716 17.08 53.64 14.59
N GLY A 717 15.90 54.16 14.91
CA GLY A 717 15.69 55.08 16.03
C GLY A 717 14.94 54.40 17.19
N THR A 718 15.15 54.79 18.44
CA THR A 718 14.45 54.18 19.60
C THR A 718 13.62 55.24 20.34
N GLY A 719 12.31 55.02 20.51
CA GLY A 719 11.45 55.97 21.24
C GLY A 719 11.06 57.24 20.46
N SER A 720 11.27 58.44 21.02
CA SER A 720 10.82 59.73 20.43
C SER A 720 11.71 60.30 19.32
N ASP A 721 12.53 59.47 18.69
CA ASP A 721 13.47 59.90 17.68
C ASP A 721 12.77 60.30 16.37
N THR A 722 13.42 61.19 15.62
CA THR A 722 13.03 61.52 14.25
C THR A 722 14.05 60.88 13.32
N VAL A 723 13.59 59.92 12.51
CA VAL A 723 14.40 59.22 11.52
C VAL A 723 14.04 59.77 10.14
N ILE A 724 15.03 60.29 9.43
CA ILE A 724 14.83 60.92 8.11
C ILE A 724 15.74 60.23 7.10
N GLY A 725 15.13 59.64 6.08
CA GLY A 725 15.79 59.06 4.92
C GLY A 725 16.49 60.12 4.08
N GLY A 726 17.49 59.67 3.33
CA GLY A 726 18.26 60.48 2.40
C GLY A 726 17.61 60.53 1.02
N ALA A 727 18.40 60.40 -0.04
CA ALA A 727 17.90 60.14 -1.39
C ALA A 727 18.36 58.74 -1.79
N GLY A 728 17.43 57.81 -1.99
CA GLY A 728 17.69 56.38 -2.12
C GLY A 728 16.48 55.55 -1.67
N ASP A 729 16.55 54.22 -1.85
CA ASP A 729 15.56 53.29 -1.30
C ASP A 729 16.00 52.97 0.14
N ASP A 730 15.36 53.58 1.13
CA ASP A 730 15.78 53.52 2.54
C ASP A 730 14.90 52.57 3.36
N VAL A 731 15.51 51.97 4.41
CA VAL A 731 14.79 51.17 5.41
C VAL A 731 14.79 51.91 6.74
N LEU A 732 13.63 52.43 7.13
CA LEU A 732 13.47 53.23 8.34
C LEU A 732 12.72 52.42 9.40
N ILE A 733 13.38 52.21 10.54
CA ILE A 733 12.86 51.37 11.62
C ILE A 733 12.67 52.21 12.89
N GLY A 734 11.42 52.37 13.33
CA GLY A 734 11.10 52.88 14.66
C GLY A 734 11.11 51.75 15.68
N GLN A 735 12.10 51.69 16.56
CA GLN A 735 12.19 50.60 17.54
C GLN A 735 11.31 50.80 18.77
N MET A 736 10.59 49.71 19.07
CA MET A 736 9.76 49.44 20.23
C MET A 736 10.62 48.84 21.34
N THR A 737 10.48 49.30 22.59
CA THR A 737 11.22 48.71 23.73
C THR A 737 10.43 47.55 24.34
N GLY A 738 10.96 46.31 24.32
CA GLY A 738 10.41 45.17 25.05
C GLY A 738 11.01 43.82 24.64
N SER A 739 11.12 42.88 25.60
CA SER A 739 11.34 41.45 25.32
C SER A 739 10.11 40.89 24.61
N THR A 740 10.31 39.82 23.82
CA THR A 740 9.37 39.08 22.96
C THR A 740 7.93 38.84 23.46
N THR A 741 7.60 39.14 24.72
CA THR A 741 6.29 38.89 25.33
C THR A 741 5.46 40.14 25.66
N ALA A 742 5.92 41.37 25.36
CA ALA A 742 5.06 42.56 25.42
C ALA A 742 5.62 43.75 24.60
N LEU A 743 5.10 43.93 23.38
CA LEU A 743 5.32 45.13 22.56
C LEU A 743 4.53 46.31 23.15
N ALA A 744 5.23 47.23 23.83
CA ALA A 744 4.65 48.48 24.32
C ALA A 744 5.51 49.68 23.92
N VAL A 745 5.02 50.50 22.99
CA VAL A 745 5.57 51.84 22.74
C VAL A 745 5.06 52.78 23.82
N THR A 746 5.93 53.42 24.61
CA THR A 746 5.50 54.39 25.63
C THR A 746 5.40 55.84 25.13
N THR A 747 5.92 56.13 23.93
CA THR A 747 5.95 57.47 23.31
C THR A 747 6.08 57.38 21.78
N PRO A 748 5.20 58.03 21.00
CA PRO A 748 5.24 58.04 19.52
C PRO A 748 6.51 58.62 18.88
N GLY A 749 6.93 58.07 17.73
CA GLY A 749 8.02 58.53 16.87
C GLY A 749 7.56 59.11 15.52
N ILE A 750 8.51 59.63 14.72
CA ILE A 750 8.27 60.12 13.34
C ILE A 750 9.28 59.47 12.39
N LEU A 751 8.77 58.78 11.38
CA LEU A 751 9.56 58.26 10.25
C LEU A 751 9.16 59.01 8.99
N GLN A 752 10.16 59.50 8.27
CA GLN A 752 9.95 60.24 7.03
C GLN A 752 10.88 59.69 5.94
N GLY A 753 10.27 59.04 4.95
CA GLY A 753 10.91 58.64 3.70
C GLY A 753 11.23 59.83 2.80
N GLY A 754 11.99 59.54 1.75
CA GLY A 754 12.62 60.49 0.84
C GLY A 754 12.05 60.43 -0.59
N ASP A 755 12.94 60.54 -1.57
CA ASP A 755 12.62 60.25 -2.98
C ASP A 755 13.16 58.82 -3.26
N GLY A 756 12.31 57.82 -3.45
CA GLY A 756 12.72 56.40 -3.51
C GLY A 756 11.55 55.42 -3.27
N ASN A 757 11.77 54.11 -3.35
CA ASN A 757 10.80 53.11 -2.87
C ASN A 757 11.18 52.74 -1.43
N ASP A 758 10.57 53.38 -0.45
CA ASP A 758 10.98 53.26 0.94
C ASP A 758 10.19 52.19 1.69
N THR A 759 10.85 51.51 2.65
CA THR A 759 10.18 50.61 3.60
C THR A 759 10.14 51.23 4.99
N LEU A 760 8.93 51.47 5.49
CA LEU A 760 8.69 52.13 6.77
C LEU A 760 8.01 51.16 7.75
N ILE A 761 8.75 50.79 8.80
CA ILE A 761 8.27 49.86 9.84
C ILE A 761 7.90 50.67 11.09
N GLY A 762 6.59 50.72 11.40
CA GLY A 762 6.03 51.56 12.47
C GLY A 762 5.23 50.81 13.54
N GLY A 763 5.21 51.35 14.74
CA GLY A 763 4.46 50.84 15.89
C GLY A 763 3.25 51.73 16.30
N PRO A 764 2.56 51.39 17.40
CA PRO A 764 1.35 52.11 17.83
C PRO A 764 1.58 53.60 18.12
N GLY A 765 0.87 54.45 17.38
CA GLY A 765 0.86 55.91 17.56
C GLY A 765 1.87 56.68 16.70
N ASP A 766 2.68 55.97 15.91
CA ASP A 766 3.69 56.58 15.03
C ASP A 766 3.07 57.37 13.87
N LEU A 767 3.85 58.32 13.37
CA LEU A 767 3.54 59.09 12.15
C LEU A 767 4.50 58.67 11.04
N LEU A 768 3.95 58.10 9.97
CA LEU A 768 4.69 57.64 8.79
C LEU A 768 4.37 58.54 7.58
N THR A 769 5.40 58.86 6.81
CA THR A 769 5.31 59.62 5.55
C THR A 769 6.27 58.97 4.55
N GLY A 770 5.76 58.40 3.46
CA GLY A 770 6.55 57.66 2.45
C GLY A 770 7.36 58.54 1.52
N GLY A 771 6.78 59.64 1.01
CA GLY A 771 7.44 60.53 0.06
C GLY A 771 7.01 60.29 -1.39
N ASP A 772 7.94 60.45 -2.34
CA ASP A 772 7.69 60.19 -3.77
C ASP A 772 8.23 58.77 -4.10
N GLY A 773 7.35 57.78 -4.29
CA GLY A 773 7.77 56.37 -4.36
C GLY A 773 6.65 55.36 -4.64
N ALA A 774 7.01 54.08 -4.69
CA ALA A 774 6.08 52.97 -4.43
C ALA A 774 6.51 52.35 -3.09
N ASP A 775 5.85 52.79 -2.01
CA ASP A 775 6.34 52.59 -0.64
C ASP A 775 5.65 51.41 0.05
N LEU A 776 6.40 50.70 0.91
CA LEU A 776 5.88 49.62 1.75
C LEU A 776 5.75 50.09 3.20
N PHE A 777 4.53 50.00 3.73
CA PHE A 777 4.24 50.29 5.13
C PHE A 777 3.95 49.02 5.91
N GLU A 778 4.81 48.71 6.88
CA GLU A 778 4.59 47.60 7.81
C GLU A 778 4.20 48.16 9.18
N VAL A 779 2.99 47.83 9.63
CA VAL A 779 2.46 48.32 10.90
C VAL A 779 2.30 47.17 11.89
N HIS A 780 3.07 47.24 12.98
CA HIS A 780 3.01 46.28 14.07
C HIS A 780 2.20 46.87 15.24
N SER A 781 1.12 46.22 15.64
CA SER A 781 0.19 46.74 16.66
C SER A 781 -0.18 45.69 17.72
N THR A 782 -0.59 46.14 18.92
CA THR A 782 -0.91 45.27 20.06
C THR A 782 -2.14 45.71 20.84
N THR A 783 -2.70 44.80 21.66
CA THR A 783 -3.79 45.11 22.60
C THR A 783 -3.34 46.16 23.63
N GLY A 784 -3.83 47.41 23.48
CA GLY A 784 -3.58 48.50 24.44
C GLY A 784 -2.53 49.53 24.02
N GLY A 785 -2.09 49.54 22.76
CA GLY A 785 -1.18 50.56 22.20
C GLY A 785 -1.69 52.02 22.31
N ILE A 786 -0.78 52.99 22.18
CA ILE A 786 -1.05 54.43 22.38
C ILE A 786 -1.63 55.09 21.11
N GLY A 787 -2.82 54.64 20.68
CA GLY A 787 -3.52 55.20 19.51
C GLY A 787 -3.07 54.62 18.16
N PRO A 788 -3.76 54.96 17.05
CA PRO A 788 -3.48 54.38 15.74
C PRO A 788 -2.22 55.00 15.11
N THR A 789 -1.52 54.19 14.33
CA THR A 789 -0.47 54.66 13.41
C THR A 789 -1.12 55.49 12.30
N VAL A 790 -0.54 56.65 11.99
CA VAL A 790 -1.08 57.57 10.97
C VAL A 790 -0.12 57.63 9.78
N ILE A 791 -0.61 57.33 8.59
CA ILE A 791 0.15 57.41 7.33
C ILE A 791 -0.42 58.55 6.51
N THR A 792 0.37 59.57 6.19
CA THR A 792 -0.19 60.87 5.71
C THR A 792 -0.15 61.12 4.20
N ASP A 793 0.47 60.24 3.42
CA ASP A 793 0.71 60.39 1.99
C ASP A 793 0.53 59.11 1.15
N PHE A 794 -0.11 58.08 1.71
CA PHE A 794 -0.37 56.80 1.04
C PHE A 794 -1.04 56.93 -0.35
N ASP A 795 -0.42 56.39 -1.40
CA ASP A 795 -0.97 56.28 -2.75
C ASP A 795 -1.52 54.87 -3.02
N ASN A 796 -2.85 54.73 -3.00
CA ASN A 796 -3.55 53.46 -3.26
C ASN A 796 -3.16 52.74 -4.57
N ALA A 797 -2.55 53.43 -5.54
CA ALA A 797 -2.14 52.80 -6.80
C ALA A 797 -0.73 52.19 -6.77
N ASN A 798 0.13 52.62 -5.86
CA ASN A 798 1.56 52.28 -5.86
C ASN A 798 2.07 51.78 -4.50
N ASP A 799 1.41 52.14 -3.39
CA ASP A 799 1.86 51.79 -2.04
C ASP A 799 1.14 50.54 -1.50
N GLN A 800 1.81 49.83 -0.59
CA GLN A 800 1.31 48.63 0.07
C GLN A 800 1.25 48.79 1.59
N LEU A 801 0.25 48.17 2.22
CA LEU A 801 0.06 48.19 3.68
C LEU A 801 -0.09 46.78 4.24
N ASN A 802 0.86 46.38 5.09
CA ASN A 802 0.81 45.14 5.86
C ASN A 802 0.59 45.45 7.33
N VAL A 803 -0.40 44.80 7.95
CA VAL A 803 -0.72 45.00 9.37
C VAL A 803 -0.54 43.69 10.13
N THR A 804 0.37 43.71 11.11
CA THR A 804 0.60 42.60 12.03
C THR A 804 0.06 42.95 13.41
N TYR A 805 -0.86 42.15 13.94
CA TYR A 805 -1.47 42.36 15.25
C TYR A 805 -1.05 41.28 16.25
N TYR A 806 -0.35 41.66 17.32
CA TYR A 806 0.16 40.75 18.36
C TYR A 806 -0.77 40.73 19.58
N ILE A 807 -1.10 39.52 20.05
CA ILE A 807 -1.90 39.28 21.26
C ILE A 807 -1.01 38.87 22.45
N GLY A 808 -1.38 39.26 23.67
CA GLY A 808 -0.57 39.01 24.88
C GLY A 808 -0.85 37.67 25.57
N GLU A 809 0.14 37.15 26.33
CA GLU A 809 0.03 35.88 27.06
C GLU A 809 -1.23 35.78 27.93
N GLY A 810 -2.07 34.76 27.69
CA GLY A 810 -3.23 34.40 28.51
C GLY A 810 -4.54 35.12 28.18
N GLU A 811 -4.62 35.83 27.05
CA GLU A 811 -5.90 36.24 26.45
C GLU A 811 -6.40 35.13 25.50
N ASP A 812 -7.65 34.68 25.66
CA ASP A 812 -8.30 33.75 24.70
C ASP A 812 -8.38 34.43 23.33
N ALA A 813 -8.01 33.71 22.25
CA ALA A 813 -8.17 34.13 20.86
C ALA A 813 -9.66 34.15 20.44
N GLY A 814 -10.47 34.96 21.13
CA GLY A 814 -11.84 35.21 20.71
C GLY A 814 -11.85 36.09 19.45
N LEU A 815 -12.47 35.59 18.37
CA LEU A 815 -12.79 36.25 17.09
C LEU A 815 -12.08 37.61 16.88
N TYR A 816 -10.92 37.64 16.20
CA TYR A 816 -10.26 38.89 15.81
C TYR A 816 -10.60 39.21 14.35
N GLU A 817 -11.59 40.08 14.15
CA GLU A 817 -11.98 40.54 12.80
C GLU A 817 -11.15 41.74 12.35
N GLY A 818 -10.57 41.63 11.15
CA GLY A 818 -10.00 42.74 10.40
C GLY A 818 -11.07 43.43 9.55
N SER A 819 -11.17 44.76 9.57
CA SER A 819 -12.11 45.48 8.71
C SER A 819 -11.62 46.87 8.33
N LEU A 820 -12.05 47.33 7.15
CA LEU A 820 -11.87 48.71 6.71
C LEU A 820 -13.11 49.55 7.04
N ARG A 821 -12.91 50.73 7.60
CA ARG A 821 -14.00 51.69 7.87
C ARG A 821 -13.67 53.06 7.29
N GLN A 822 -14.51 53.53 6.38
CA GLN A 822 -14.46 54.93 5.95
C GLN A 822 -15.06 55.84 7.05
N ASN A 823 -14.25 56.74 7.61
CA ASN A 823 -14.67 57.72 8.62
C ASN A 823 -14.42 59.15 8.13
N GLY A 824 -15.34 59.67 7.31
CA GLY A 824 -15.16 60.96 6.64
C GLY A 824 -14.15 60.87 5.50
N ASP A 825 -13.16 61.76 5.49
CA ASP A 825 -12.08 61.77 4.49
C ASP A 825 -10.89 60.87 4.90
N THR A 826 -11.05 60.01 5.91
CA THR A 826 -10.01 59.10 6.41
C THR A 826 -10.49 57.66 6.31
N LEU A 827 -9.68 56.80 5.71
CA LEU A 827 -9.87 55.35 5.76
C LEU A 827 -9.18 54.81 7.02
N GLU A 828 -9.88 53.99 7.78
CA GLU A 828 -9.37 53.42 9.03
C GLU A 828 -9.29 51.90 8.89
N VAL A 829 -8.17 51.31 9.30
CA VAL A 829 -8.02 49.85 9.46
C VAL A 829 -8.36 49.51 10.90
N LEU A 830 -9.28 48.57 11.09
CA LEU A 830 -9.76 48.13 12.39
C LEU A 830 -9.38 46.67 12.59
N VAL A 831 -8.84 46.37 13.76
CA VAL A 831 -8.71 45.00 14.26
C VAL A 831 -9.54 44.92 15.54
N ASN A 832 -10.51 44.02 15.57
CA ASN A 832 -11.45 43.86 16.68
C ASN A 832 -12.15 45.16 17.11
N ASN A 833 -12.59 45.93 16.11
CA ASN A 833 -13.28 47.21 16.26
C ASN A 833 -12.44 48.32 16.93
N GLN A 834 -11.13 48.10 17.09
CA GLN A 834 -10.15 49.13 17.48
C GLN A 834 -9.45 49.65 16.22
N VAL A 835 -9.35 50.98 16.08
CA VAL A 835 -8.62 51.59 14.97
C VAL A 835 -7.13 51.43 15.21
N VAL A 836 -6.45 50.70 14.32
CA VAL A 836 -5.00 50.44 14.39
C VAL A 836 -4.21 51.30 13.41
N VAL A 837 -4.78 51.60 12.23
CA VAL A 837 -4.18 52.48 11.22
C VAL A 837 -5.19 53.52 10.75
N GLN A 838 -4.73 54.74 10.49
CA GLN A 838 -5.48 55.79 9.82
C GLN A 838 -4.75 56.28 8.57
N LEU A 839 -5.48 56.34 7.46
CA LEU A 839 -5.04 56.84 6.15
C LEU A 839 -5.86 58.09 5.78
N PRO A 840 -5.43 59.30 6.18
CA PRO A 840 -6.16 60.54 5.90
C PRO A 840 -6.06 60.92 4.41
N GLY A 841 -7.18 61.31 3.81
CA GLY A 841 -7.27 61.73 2.40
C GLY A 841 -7.67 60.63 1.42
N ILE A 842 -7.77 59.38 1.89
CA ILE A 842 -8.04 58.20 1.05
C ILE A 842 -9.54 57.88 1.00
N THR A 843 -10.03 57.65 -0.22
CA THR A 843 -11.40 57.18 -0.49
C THR A 843 -11.38 56.15 -1.63
N GLY A 844 -11.62 54.87 -1.33
CA GLY A 844 -11.62 53.77 -2.32
C GLY A 844 -11.07 52.46 -1.75
N PRO A 845 -11.10 51.35 -2.50
CA PRO A 845 -10.49 50.09 -2.06
C PRO A 845 -8.96 50.25 -1.94
N VAL A 846 -8.39 49.60 -0.92
CA VAL A 846 -6.95 49.51 -0.63
C VAL A 846 -6.63 48.04 -0.53
N GLY A 847 -5.57 47.56 -1.20
CA GLY A 847 -5.03 46.23 -0.95
C GLY A 847 -4.28 46.27 0.38
N TRP A 848 -4.64 45.38 1.31
CA TRP A 848 -4.01 45.31 2.63
C TRP A 848 -4.02 43.86 3.12
N GLY A 849 -2.98 43.46 3.85
CA GLY A 849 -2.89 42.14 4.49
C GLY A 849 -3.01 42.23 6.01
N LEU A 850 -3.63 41.23 6.64
CA LEU A 850 -3.69 41.09 8.10
C LEU A 850 -3.01 39.80 8.54
N THR A 851 -1.98 39.93 9.38
CA THR A 851 -1.35 38.80 10.07
C THR A 851 -1.66 38.88 11.56
N VAL A 852 -2.23 37.81 12.14
CA VAL A 852 -2.50 37.71 13.59
C VAL A 852 -1.58 36.63 14.17
N ALA A 853 -0.67 37.02 15.06
CA ALA A 853 0.34 36.12 15.63
C ALA A 853 0.06 35.78 17.11
N PRO A 854 -0.31 34.52 17.45
CA PRO A 854 -0.44 34.04 18.83
C PRO A 854 0.90 33.55 19.42
N ASP A 855 1.11 33.76 20.73
CA ASP A 855 2.12 33.05 21.52
C ASP A 855 1.47 31.85 22.24
N GLY A 856 1.42 30.70 21.55
CA GLY A 856 1.38 29.39 22.21
C GLY A 856 0.05 28.81 22.71
N ALA A 857 -1.11 29.03 22.06
CA ALA A 857 -2.32 28.22 22.35
C ALA A 857 -3.22 27.99 21.11
N THR A 858 -3.63 26.73 20.95
CA THR A 858 -4.52 26.17 19.91
C THR A 858 -5.99 26.56 20.14
N SER A 859 -6.70 26.91 19.06
CA SER A 859 -8.13 27.25 18.95
C SER A 859 -8.41 28.75 18.76
N GLY A 860 -8.71 29.11 17.50
CA GLY A 860 -9.15 30.44 17.06
C GLY A 860 -9.83 30.37 15.70
N ILE A 861 -10.77 31.31 15.46
CA ILE A 861 -11.45 31.55 14.17
C ILE A 861 -10.79 32.75 13.50
N VAL A 862 -10.27 32.60 12.28
CA VAL A 862 -9.75 33.70 11.45
C VAL A 862 -10.77 34.01 10.36
N GLY A 863 -11.26 35.26 10.26
CA GLY A 863 -12.37 35.62 9.36
C GLY A 863 -12.15 36.93 8.59
N GLY A 864 -12.36 36.89 7.27
CA GLY A 864 -12.55 38.04 6.38
C GLY A 864 -14.04 38.40 6.24
N THR A 865 -14.37 39.67 5.98
CA THR A 865 -15.79 40.08 5.85
C THR A 865 -16.04 41.09 4.72
N ASP A 866 -15.35 40.97 3.57
CA ASP A 866 -15.67 41.53 2.23
C ASP A 866 -14.36 41.96 1.51
N GLY A 867 -13.91 41.20 0.49
CA GLY A 867 -12.67 41.46 -0.27
C GLY A 867 -11.98 40.16 -0.71
N ASN A 868 -10.90 40.26 -1.50
CA ASN A 868 -10.02 39.11 -1.76
C ASN A 868 -9.01 39.04 -0.61
N ASP A 869 -9.19 38.06 0.27
CA ASP A 869 -8.43 37.89 1.49
C ASP A 869 -7.41 36.73 1.35
N THR A 870 -6.28 36.82 2.07
CA THR A 870 -5.33 35.71 2.21
C THR A 870 -5.20 35.36 3.68
N LEU A 871 -5.60 34.14 4.04
CA LEU A 871 -5.70 33.66 5.41
C LEU A 871 -4.69 32.52 5.63
N ILE A 872 -3.85 32.63 6.66
CA ILE A 872 -2.87 31.59 7.04
C ILE A 872 -3.11 31.20 8.50
N GLY A 873 -3.55 29.97 8.73
CA GLY A 873 -3.99 29.47 10.03
C GLY A 873 -2.99 28.56 10.72
N LEU A 874 -1.91 29.11 11.27
CA LEU A 874 -0.97 28.34 12.10
C LEU A 874 -1.63 28.01 13.46
N GLY A 875 -2.18 26.79 13.61
CA GLY A 875 -2.85 26.33 14.83
C GLY A 875 -4.32 26.72 15.00
N ALA A 876 -5.00 27.15 13.92
CA ALA A 876 -6.40 27.57 13.94
C ALA A 876 -7.37 26.40 13.66
N GLU A 877 -8.47 26.32 14.42
CA GLU A 877 -9.51 25.29 14.21
C GLU A 877 -10.53 25.70 13.13
N THR A 878 -10.63 26.99 12.77
CA THR A 878 -11.55 27.45 11.71
C THR A 878 -11.04 28.69 10.96
N LEU A 879 -11.11 28.68 9.63
CA LEU A 879 -10.76 29.78 8.72
C LEU A 879 -11.96 30.11 7.82
N LEU A 880 -12.35 31.38 7.74
CA LEU A 880 -13.51 31.86 6.97
C LEU A 880 -13.10 33.00 6.03
N GLY A 881 -13.12 32.76 4.71
CA GLY A 881 -12.76 33.72 3.65
C GLY A 881 -13.74 34.89 3.57
N GLY A 882 -15.02 34.59 3.33
CA GLY A 882 -16.08 35.59 3.29
C GLY A 882 -16.56 35.83 1.86
N ALA A 883 -16.54 37.08 1.38
CA ALA A 883 -17.04 37.39 0.04
C ALA A 883 -15.95 38.05 -0.81
N GLY A 884 -15.45 37.33 -1.81
CA GLY A 884 -14.34 37.70 -2.71
C GLY A 884 -13.58 36.45 -3.14
N ASP A 885 -12.53 36.61 -3.96
CA ASP A 885 -11.68 35.47 -4.36
C ASP A 885 -10.58 35.30 -3.31
N ASP A 886 -10.76 34.36 -2.39
CA ASP A 886 -9.94 34.19 -1.19
C ASP A 886 -8.90 33.08 -1.34
N VAL A 887 -7.79 33.19 -0.62
CA VAL A 887 -6.75 32.15 -0.53
C VAL A 887 -6.57 31.73 0.92
N ILE A 888 -6.85 30.47 1.24
CA ILE A 888 -6.94 29.96 2.61
C ILE A 888 -5.94 28.82 2.81
N TYR A 889 -5.03 28.98 3.77
CA TYR A 889 -4.06 27.95 4.16
C TYR A 889 -4.29 27.48 5.59
N SER A 890 -4.44 26.17 5.78
CA SER A 890 -4.44 25.51 7.10
C SER A 890 -3.03 25.23 7.65
N TYR A 891 -1.99 25.45 6.84
CA TYR A 891 -0.57 25.28 7.17
C TYR A 891 0.26 26.41 6.54
N ALA A 892 1.55 26.50 6.87
CA ALA A 892 2.44 27.50 6.27
C ALA A 892 2.80 27.12 4.81
N PRO A 893 2.84 28.06 3.84
CA PRO A 893 3.15 27.74 2.44
C PRO A 893 4.55 27.14 2.19
N ASP A 894 5.42 27.17 3.19
CA ASP A 894 6.79 26.65 3.18
C ASP A 894 6.89 25.18 3.63
N GLY A 895 5.77 24.53 3.96
CA GLY A 895 5.77 23.09 4.30
C GLY A 895 6.25 22.78 5.73
N GLU A 896 6.49 23.78 6.59
CA GLU A 896 6.82 23.51 7.99
C GLU A 896 5.60 22.99 8.75
N GLY A 897 5.40 21.67 8.69
CA GLY A 897 4.36 20.92 9.38
C GLY A 897 4.46 21.05 10.89
N ARG A 898 3.90 22.12 11.46
CA ARG A 898 3.54 22.13 12.87
C ARG A 898 2.33 21.23 13.09
N ASN A 899 2.42 20.42 14.14
CA ASN A 899 1.43 19.41 14.54
C ASN A 899 0.15 20.08 15.10
N ASP A 900 -0.53 20.82 14.23
CA ASP A 900 -1.77 21.53 14.49
C ASP A 900 -2.94 20.60 14.15
N GLY A 901 -3.91 20.44 15.05
CA GLY A 901 -5.07 19.55 14.85
C GLY A 901 -5.93 19.93 13.63
N PRO A 902 -6.95 19.10 13.30
CA PRO A 902 -7.75 19.29 12.09
C PRO A 902 -8.45 20.65 12.05
N ALA A 903 -8.40 21.32 10.90
CA ALA A 903 -8.96 22.64 10.66
C ALA A 903 -10.24 22.59 9.80
N LEU A 904 -11.14 23.56 10.01
CA LEU A 904 -12.30 23.81 9.17
C LEU A 904 -12.07 25.06 8.30
N MET A 905 -12.06 24.94 6.98
CA MET A 905 -11.87 26.04 6.03
C MET A 905 -13.14 26.32 5.23
N GLN A 906 -13.49 27.59 5.01
CA GLN A 906 -14.67 27.99 4.26
C GLN A 906 -14.45 29.24 3.39
N GLY A 907 -14.60 29.12 2.06
CA GLY A 907 -14.47 30.23 1.07
C GLY A 907 -15.69 31.15 0.95
N GLU A 908 -16.90 30.61 1.18
CA GLU A 908 -18.17 31.35 1.08
C GLU A 908 -18.57 31.81 -0.34
N ALA A 909 -18.15 32.96 -0.88
CA ALA A 909 -18.58 33.41 -2.22
C ALA A 909 -17.51 34.18 -3.01
N GLY A 910 -16.96 33.52 -4.03
CA GLY A 910 -15.97 34.01 -5.00
C GLY A 910 -15.26 32.81 -5.62
N ASP A 911 -14.22 32.99 -6.44
CA ASP A 911 -13.40 31.87 -6.93
C ASP A 911 -12.27 31.60 -5.93
N ASP A 912 -12.51 30.73 -4.93
CA ASP A 912 -11.63 30.56 -3.77
C ASP A 912 -10.57 29.46 -3.96
N VAL A 913 -9.42 29.58 -3.27
CA VAL A 913 -8.35 28.57 -3.26
C VAL A 913 -8.08 28.10 -1.83
N LEU A 914 -8.32 26.82 -1.55
CA LEU A 914 -8.21 26.22 -0.22
C LEU A 914 -7.09 25.16 -0.19
N PHE A 915 -6.10 25.35 0.69
CA PHE A 915 -4.97 24.45 0.92
C PHE A 915 -5.12 23.72 2.27
N GLY A 916 -5.39 22.42 2.21
CA GLY A 916 -5.66 21.54 3.35
C GLY A 916 -4.66 20.40 3.53
N LYS A 917 -4.67 19.77 4.71
CA LYS A 917 -3.94 18.52 5.02
C LYS A 917 -4.91 17.42 5.49
N LEU A 918 -4.38 16.21 5.73
CA LEU A 918 -5.17 15.09 6.27
C LEU A 918 -5.88 15.48 7.58
N GLY A 919 -7.15 15.09 7.70
CA GLY A 919 -8.03 15.41 8.81
C GLY A 919 -8.80 16.74 8.68
N ASP A 920 -8.42 17.63 7.74
CA ASP A 920 -9.11 18.91 7.57
C ASP A 920 -10.49 18.77 6.89
N THR A 921 -11.36 19.76 7.14
CA THR A 921 -12.64 19.91 6.43
C THR A 921 -12.65 21.19 5.61
N MET A 922 -12.90 21.10 4.31
CA MET A 922 -12.93 22.23 3.38
C MET A 922 -14.34 22.45 2.79
N ILE A 923 -14.73 23.72 2.65
CA ILE A 923 -16.03 24.16 2.13
C ILE A 923 -15.79 25.28 1.11
N GLY A 924 -16.02 25.03 -0.19
CA GLY A 924 -15.82 26.02 -1.26
C GLY A 924 -16.86 27.13 -1.18
N GLY A 925 -18.10 26.83 -1.57
CA GLY A 925 -19.22 27.76 -1.49
C GLY A 925 -19.78 28.10 -2.86
N LEU A 926 -19.97 29.38 -3.17
CA LEU A 926 -20.51 29.82 -4.46
C LEU A 926 -19.41 30.40 -5.36
N GLY A 927 -18.88 29.60 -6.28
CA GLY A 927 -17.78 30.01 -7.15
C GLY A 927 -17.29 28.93 -8.10
N SER A 928 -16.12 29.15 -8.70
CA SER A 928 -15.27 28.09 -9.27
C SER A 928 -14.08 27.89 -8.34
N ASP A 929 -14.20 26.97 -7.40
CA ASP A 929 -13.26 26.84 -6.29
C ASP A 929 -12.16 25.82 -6.60
N GLN A 930 -10.97 26.04 -6.04
CA GLN A 930 -9.83 25.12 -6.13
C GLN A 930 -9.49 24.56 -4.74
N PHE A 931 -9.45 23.23 -4.64
CA PHE A 931 -9.05 22.51 -3.45
C PHE A 931 -7.71 21.82 -3.69
N GLU A 932 -6.78 22.00 -2.77
CA GLU A 932 -5.50 21.29 -2.77
C GLU A 932 -5.29 20.57 -1.43
N VAL A 933 -5.03 19.27 -1.48
CA VAL A 933 -4.74 18.45 -0.29
C VAL A 933 -3.30 17.98 -0.32
N LEU A 934 -2.55 18.33 0.73
CA LEU A 934 -1.18 17.91 0.93
C LEU A 934 -1.11 16.56 1.66
N LEU A 935 -0.37 15.61 1.09
CA LEU A 935 -0.04 14.32 1.69
C LEU A 935 1.45 14.29 2.08
N PRO A 936 1.78 14.32 3.39
CA PRO A 936 3.17 14.25 3.85
C PRO A 936 3.74 12.82 3.73
N LEU A 937 5.04 12.70 3.45
CA LEU A 937 5.77 11.43 3.40
C LEU A 937 6.11 10.91 4.82
N GLY A 938 5.87 9.62 5.04
CA GLY A 938 6.16 8.96 6.31
C GLY A 938 5.09 9.19 7.36
N ARG A 939 4.23 8.17 7.56
CA ARG A 939 3.17 8.06 8.60
C ARG A 939 2.51 9.40 9.02
N PRO A 940 1.32 9.74 8.49
CA PRO A 940 0.56 10.83 9.07
C PRO A 940 0.06 10.41 10.46
N ASP A 941 0.22 11.28 11.46
CA ASP A 941 -0.20 11.12 12.85
C ASP A 941 -1.74 11.00 13.03
N THR A 942 -2.52 10.90 11.95
CA THR A 942 -3.99 10.76 11.96
C THR A 942 -4.49 9.82 10.85
N ASP A 943 -5.32 8.84 11.22
CA ASP A 943 -6.01 7.92 10.30
C ASP A 943 -7.24 8.56 9.59
N GLU A 944 -7.47 9.86 9.76
CA GLU A 944 -8.70 10.53 9.27
C GLU A 944 -8.47 11.25 7.93
N PRO A 945 -9.26 10.96 6.87
CA PRO A 945 -9.13 11.60 5.57
C PRO A 945 -9.55 13.07 5.60
N ALA A 946 -9.02 13.86 4.66
CA ALA A 946 -9.56 15.21 4.41
C ALA A 946 -10.98 15.12 3.84
N VAL A 947 -11.86 16.03 4.27
CA VAL A 947 -13.28 16.04 3.87
C VAL A 947 -13.61 17.31 3.09
N ILE A 948 -14.09 17.15 1.86
CA ILE A 948 -14.55 18.27 1.03
C ILE A 948 -16.08 18.26 0.99
N THR A 949 -16.68 19.42 1.21
CA THR A 949 -18.13 19.63 1.14
C THR A 949 -18.47 20.83 0.25
N ASP A 950 -19.65 20.77 -0.39
CA ASP A 950 -20.12 21.79 -1.34
C ASP A 950 -19.29 21.88 -2.65
N PHE A 951 -18.75 20.74 -3.10
CA PHE A 951 -18.01 20.63 -4.37
C PHE A 951 -18.99 20.60 -5.57
N ASP A 952 -18.87 21.54 -6.50
CA ASP A 952 -19.57 21.57 -7.79
C ASP A 952 -18.69 20.94 -8.89
N PRO A 953 -18.98 19.71 -9.35
CA PRO A 953 -18.16 19.02 -10.34
C PRO A 953 -18.14 19.68 -11.73
N GLU A 954 -19.01 20.67 -12.00
CA GLU A 954 -18.98 21.44 -13.26
C GLU A 954 -18.10 22.71 -13.18
N ALA A 955 -17.71 23.15 -11.98
CA ALA A 955 -17.02 24.42 -11.75
C ALA A 955 -15.72 24.29 -10.93
N ASP A 956 -15.66 23.36 -9.99
CA ASP A 956 -14.58 23.23 -9.02
C ASP A 956 -13.48 22.28 -9.49
N THR A 957 -12.29 22.41 -8.90
CA THR A 957 -11.12 21.58 -9.18
C THR A 957 -10.53 21.01 -7.90
N LEU A 958 -10.13 19.74 -7.94
CA LEU A 958 -9.44 19.06 -6.85
C LEU A 958 -8.05 18.64 -7.31
N MET A 959 -7.05 19.07 -6.55
CA MET A 959 -5.64 18.71 -6.70
C MET A 959 -5.17 17.94 -5.47
N ILE A 960 -4.46 16.84 -5.70
CA ILE A 960 -3.77 16.11 -4.64
C ILE A 960 -2.28 16.28 -4.86
N THR A 961 -1.61 16.85 -3.86
CA THR A 961 -0.18 17.11 -3.89
C THR A 961 0.48 16.15 -2.91
N ILE A 962 1.27 15.23 -3.44
CA ILE A 962 2.12 14.33 -2.66
C ILE A 962 3.46 15.03 -2.48
N GLU A 963 3.82 15.32 -1.24
CA GLU A 963 5.13 15.89 -0.96
C GLU A 963 6.18 14.80 -1.20
N VAL A 964 7.11 15.03 -2.13
CA VAL A 964 8.24 14.13 -2.36
C VAL A 964 9.46 14.80 -1.77
N GLY A 965 10.06 14.24 -0.72
CA GLY A 965 11.29 14.76 -0.15
C GLY A 965 12.37 14.85 -1.23
N GLN A 966 13.15 15.94 -1.22
CA GLN A 966 14.20 16.22 -2.22
C GLN A 966 15.29 15.13 -2.32
N ASP A 967 15.34 14.18 -1.36
CA ASP A 967 16.31 13.08 -1.33
C ASP A 967 15.83 11.76 -1.95
N MET A 968 14.62 11.69 -2.52
CA MET A 968 14.13 10.46 -3.15
C MET A 968 14.08 10.55 -4.68
N GLY A 969 15.21 10.23 -5.31
CA GLY A 969 15.35 10.12 -6.77
C GLY A 969 14.75 8.86 -7.40
N GLY A 970 13.62 8.36 -6.87
CA GLY A 970 12.93 7.16 -7.34
C GLY A 970 11.50 7.46 -7.84
N VAL A 971 11.06 6.74 -8.88
CA VAL A 971 9.66 6.76 -9.32
C VAL A 971 8.89 5.80 -8.40
N PHE A 972 8.14 6.32 -7.44
CA PHE A 972 7.22 5.52 -6.63
C PHE A 972 5.91 5.33 -7.41
N PRO A 973 5.50 4.09 -7.77
CA PRO A 973 4.18 3.86 -8.31
C PRO A 973 3.18 3.83 -7.14
N TYR A 974 2.60 4.98 -6.80
CA TYR A 974 1.43 5.01 -5.93
C TYR A 974 0.23 4.41 -6.67
N GLU A 975 -0.43 3.41 -6.08
CA GLU A 975 -1.69 2.89 -6.60
C GLU A 975 -2.82 3.81 -6.16
N ILE A 976 -3.39 4.55 -7.12
CA ILE A 976 -4.45 5.53 -6.86
C ILE A 976 -5.76 5.03 -7.44
N GLU A 977 -6.74 4.82 -6.56
CA GLU A 977 -8.08 4.40 -6.94
C GLU A 977 -9.12 5.45 -6.53
N GLN A 978 -10.15 5.60 -7.36
CA GLN A 978 -11.36 6.33 -6.99
C GLN A 978 -12.50 5.33 -6.85
N ARG A 979 -13.22 5.38 -5.73
CA ARG A 979 -14.37 4.49 -5.50
C ARG A 979 -15.56 5.22 -4.89
N ASP A 980 -16.75 4.82 -5.31
CA ASP A 980 -17.98 5.29 -4.69
C ASP A 980 -18.15 4.63 -3.31
N SER A 981 -18.39 5.44 -2.28
CA SER A 981 -18.70 5.00 -0.92
C SER A 981 -20.11 5.38 -0.50
N ALA A 982 -20.53 4.93 0.70
CA ALA A 982 -21.81 5.34 1.27
C ALA A 982 -21.89 6.84 1.61
N ASN A 983 -20.75 7.53 1.68
CA ASN A 983 -20.64 8.93 2.10
C ASN A 983 -20.29 9.90 0.94
N GLY A 984 -19.92 9.39 -0.23
CA GLY A 984 -19.49 10.18 -1.39
C GLY A 984 -18.36 9.51 -2.16
N LEU A 985 -17.62 10.27 -2.96
CA LEU A 985 -16.44 9.77 -3.67
C LEU A 985 -15.25 9.67 -2.72
N GLU A 986 -14.64 8.50 -2.63
CA GLU A 986 -13.37 8.28 -1.92
C GLU A 986 -12.21 8.29 -2.94
N VAL A 987 -11.16 9.05 -2.63
CA VAL A 987 -9.86 8.91 -3.29
C VAL A 987 -8.96 8.08 -2.38
N VAL A 988 -8.45 6.98 -2.92
CA VAL A 988 -7.61 5.99 -2.24
C VAL A 988 -6.21 6.07 -2.84
N VAL A 989 -5.19 6.11 -1.99
CA VAL A 989 -3.77 6.03 -2.37
C VAL A 989 -3.15 4.90 -1.53
N ASP A 990 -2.56 3.91 -2.20
CA ASP A 990 -1.97 2.69 -1.61
C ASP A 990 -2.90 2.00 -0.59
N GLY A 991 -4.14 1.75 -1.01
CA GLY A 991 -5.17 1.09 -0.19
C GLY A 991 -5.76 1.94 0.95
N ARG A 992 -5.33 3.21 1.13
CA ARG A 992 -5.83 4.11 2.18
C ARG A 992 -6.69 5.24 1.63
N VAL A 993 -7.82 5.54 2.28
CA VAL A 993 -8.68 6.69 1.91
C VAL A 993 -8.01 7.98 2.39
N VAL A 994 -7.66 8.87 1.46
CA VAL A 994 -6.98 10.14 1.76
C VAL A 994 -7.91 11.35 1.66
N VAL A 995 -8.90 11.30 0.76
CA VAL A 995 -9.89 12.37 0.57
C VAL A 995 -11.28 11.76 0.42
N VAL A 996 -12.26 12.39 1.08
CA VAL A 996 -13.68 12.09 0.91
C VAL A 996 -14.42 13.34 0.41
N VAL A 997 -14.97 13.26 -0.80
CA VAL A 997 -15.81 14.33 -1.37
C VAL A 997 -17.28 13.97 -1.18
N LEU A 998 -17.98 14.71 -0.31
CA LEU A 998 -19.37 14.39 0.04
C LEU A 998 -20.35 14.76 -1.08
N ASN A 999 -21.34 13.88 -1.30
CA ASN A 999 -22.44 14.07 -2.27
C ASN A 999 -22.04 14.10 -3.75
N VAL A 1000 -20.85 13.59 -4.11
CA VAL A 1000 -20.41 13.40 -5.50
C VAL A 1000 -20.17 11.91 -5.76
N THR A 1001 -20.30 11.47 -7.02
CA THR A 1001 -20.08 10.09 -7.47
C THR A 1001 -19.17 10.02 -8.71
N LEU A 1002 -18.56 8.87 -8.99
CA LEU A 1002 -17.69 8.62 -10.15
C LEU A 1002 -18.31 9.01 -11.51
N GLY A 1003 -19.64 9.11 -11.61
CA GLY A 1003 -20.37 9.49 -12.81
C GLY A 1003 -20.45 10.99 -13.10
N ASP A 1004 -20.01 11.84 -12.18
CA ASP A 1004 -20.20 13.29 -12.24
C ASP A 1004 -19.08 14.05 -12.97
N GLY A 1005 -18.02 13.35 -13.41
CA GLY A 1005 -17.00 13.89 -14.32
C GLY A 1005 -15.87 14.67 -13.64
N ILE A 1006 -15.53 14.35 -12.39
CA ILE A 1006 -14.42 14.98 -11.66
C ILE A 1006 -13.09 14.69 -12.36
N ASP A 1007 -12.36 15.76 -12.70
CA ASP A 1007 -10.98 15.68 -13.16
C ASP A 1007 -10.08 15.87 -11.92
N VAL A 1008 -9.60 14.78 -11.33
CA VAL A 1008 -8.61 14.84 -10.26
C VAL A 1008 -7.27 15.14 -10.93
N GLY A 1009 -6.83 16.39 -10.84
CA GLY A 1009 -5.53 16.81 -11.32
C GLY A 1009 -4.45 16.38 -10.34
N PHE A 1010 -3.40 15.73 -10.85
CA PHE A 1010 -2.18 15.51 -10.07
C PHE A 1010 -1.19 16.58 -10.50
N GLY A 1011 -0.76 17.42 -9.57
CA GLY A 1011 0.35 18.33 -9.82
C GLY A 1011 1.60 17.53 -10.17
N GLU A 1012 2.42 18.02 -11.11
CA GLU A 1012 3.80 17.54 -11.21
C GLU A 1012 4.43 17.67 -9.81
N ALA A 1013 5.23 16.69 -9.40
CA ALA A 1013 6.14 16.83 -8.26
C ALA A 1013 6.82 18.19 -8.39
N SER A 1014 6.37 19.16 -7.59
CA SER A 1014 6.83 20.52 -7.71
C SER A 1014 8.19 20.57 -7.05
N PHE A 1015 9.23 20.42 -7.88
CA PHE A 1015 10.47 21.10 -7.62
C PHE A 1015 10.15 22.60 -7.67
N GLY A 1016 9.76 23.17 -6.53
CA GLY A 1016 9.61 24.61 -6.38
C GLY A 1016 10.94 25.31 -6.70
N PRO A 1017 10.96 26.38 -7.51
CA PRO A 1017 12.19 27.09 -7.82
C PRO A 1017 12.55 28.08 -6.70
N ALA A 1018 13.79 27.97 -6.22
CA ALA A 1018 14.68 28.99 -5.64
C ALA A 1018 14.12 29.98 -4.60
#